data_AF-A0A160T1L3-F1
#
_entry.id   AF-A0A160T1L3-F1
#
_cell.length_a   1.000
_cell.length_b   1.000
_cell.length_c   1.000
_cell.angle_alpha   90.00
_cell.angle_beta   90.00
_cell.angle_gamma   90.00
#
_symmetry.space_group_name_H-M   'P 1'
#
loop_
_entity.id
_entity.type
_entity.pdbx_description
1 polymer ?
#
loop_
_entity_poly.entity_id
_entity_poly.type
_entity_poly.pdbx_seq_one_letter_code
_entity_poly.pdbx_strand_id
1 'polypeptide(L)'
;MSTDPDAQNEPKRPNISSLLIGRPLETRTLAHQVISKKVGLAVFASDAISSTAYATEEILVILALTGTMAHLGLSIPIAIAISVLLIIVTISYRQTIFAYPNGGGAYIVARENLGETAALVAGSALLTDYVLTVAVSVSSGVAQIISAFPNLADWRVPMAVVIIGLVTMINLRGVKESGTVFAIPTYFFVVMMFLTLAFGFFRWATGTLGTVTGVEFTTETAAPLTLFLILRAFSSGSTALTGIEAISNGITAFREPKSRNAAATLTAMSTLLVLLFLGITFLSRHIEAIPSHEETIISQLARTVYGDGSILYLFVIAGTALILLMAANTSYADFPRLAALQAADGFLPRQLTYRGGRLVFSWGIMTLALAASVLVILMRASTTALIPLYAIGVFLSFTLSQGGMVVHFRKIGRLKPGEKLKGSEVELEYEPTWRTHMIISAVGATLTFIVMIIFAVTKFTSGAWVVIILIPTLVFIFSRIHRHYKDVAQALSLENARYQIRTDEVITLLLVDGVHMGTLQMVNFAKSLGSPWRAIHVGVNPEKSQRTQDKWDQYVGDDRLVIIPSPYRHLMAPIREYVMNLLRENPTAIVHIVMGHLAMDSVFTQALHQNSSLILNLGLTGLERVVVTIVPLQVRHDEEGGEVNLNVMTGNDLRRARQEWEAKERQQADAKRAEKSHRPPPGKKASGL
;
A
#
# COMPACT_ATOMS: atom_id res chain seq x y z
N MET A 1 -21.11 53.08 4.61
CA MET A 1 -19.65 53.25 4.62
C MET A 1 -19.08 52.18 3.70
N SER A 2 -18.30 52.59 2.72
CA SER A 2 -17.95 51.87 1.49
C SER A 2 -17.36 50.48 1.71
N THR A 3 -17.96 49.47 1.08
CA THR A 3 -17.36 48.15 0.90
C THR A 3 -16.32 48.24 -0.21
N ASP A 4 -15.06 48.30 0.19
CA ASP A 4 -13.91 48.22 -0.70
C ASP A 4 -13.86 46.82 -1.35
N PRO A 5 -13.89 46.68 -2.69
CA PRO A 5 -13.90 45.37 -3.36
C PRO A 5 -12.53 44.69 -3.42
N ASP A 6 -11.45 45.35 -3.03
CA ASP A 6 -10.08 44.90 -3.32
C ASP A 6 -9.42 44.00 -2.25
N ALA A 7 -10.13 43.63 -1.18
CA ALA A 7 -9.58 42.77 -0.12
C ALA A 7 -9.56 41.26 -0.43
N GLN A 8 -9.70 40.82 -1.69
CA GLN A 8 -9.84 39.39 -2.04
C GLN A 8 -8.61 38.69 -2.63
N ASN A 9 -7.46 39.36 -2.80
CA ASN A 9 -6.29 38.74 -3.42
C ASN A 9 -5.03 38.79 -2.53
N GLU A 10 -5.04 38.07 -1.41
CA GLU A 10 -3.78 37.61 -0.81
C GLU A 10 -3.22 36.41 -1.60
N PRO A 11 -1.92 36.43 -1.97
CA PRO A 11 -1.31 35.37 -2.76
C PRO A 11 -1.22 34.07 -1.96
N LYS A 12 -1.88 33.03 -2.49
CA LYS A 12 -1.79 31.63 -2.04
C LYS A 12 -0.33 31.23 -1.91
N ARG A 13 0.18 31.00 -0.69
CA ARG A 13 1.43 30.26 -0.50
C ARG A 13 1.13 28.80 -0.86
N PRO A 14 1.71 28.24 -1.94
CA PRO A 14 1.44 26.86 -2.29
C PRO A 14 2.04 25.96 -1.21
N ASN A 15 1.18 25.27 -0.45
CA ASN A 15 1.63 24.19 0.41
C ASN A 15 2.17 23.09 -0.53
N ILE A 16 3.46 22.76 -0.42
CA ILE A 16 4.15 21.76 -1.28
C ILE A 16 3.36 20.44 -1.29
N SER A 17 2.75 20.08 -0.16
CA SER A 17 1.86 18.92 -0.04
C SER A 17 0.62 19.05 -0.94
N SER A 18 0.00 20.24 -1.02
CA SER A 18 -1.16 20.48 -1.90
C SER A 18 -0.81 20.51 -3.39
N LEU A 19 0.42 20.87 -3.76
CA LEU A 19 0.91 20.83 -5.13
C LEU A 19 1.26 19.39 -5.58
N LEU A 20 1.88 18.61 -4.68
CA LEU A 20 2.32 17.25 -4.98
C LEU A 20 1.21 16.20 -4.81
N ILE A 21 0.32 16.34 -3.81
CA ILE A 21 -0.69 15.34 -3.43
C ILE A 21 -2.12 15.78 -3.82
N GLY A 22 -2.36 17.09 -3.96
CA GLY A 22 -3.68 17.66 -4.25
C GLY A 22 -4.51 17.95 -3.00
N ARG A 23 -5.67 18.60 -3.20
CA ARG A 23 -6.55 19.01 -2.08
C ARG A 23 -7.28 17.82 -1.43
N PRO A 24 -7.53 17.85 -0.11
CA PRO A 24 -8.27 16.81 0.60
C PRO A 24 -9.67 16.54 -0.01
N LEU A 25 -10.13 15.29 0.07
CA LEU A 25 -11.43 14.84 -0.43
C LEU A 25 -12.36 14.52 0.75
N GLU A 26 -13.65 14.88 0.62
CA GLU A 26 -14.66 14.56 1.65
C GLU A 26 -14.95 13.06 1.70
N THR A 27 -15.04 12.49 2.91
CA THR A 27 -15.30 11.06 3.16
C THR A 27 -16.57 10.54 2.48
N ARG A 28 -17.62 11.38 2.31
CA ARG A 28 -18.87 10.99 1.62
C ARG A 28 -18.70 10.76 0.11
N THR A 29 -17.59 11.19 -0.48
CA THR A 29 -17.31 11.00 -1.91
C THR A 29 -16.85 9.58 -2.24
N LEU A 30 -16.76 8.68 -1.25
CA LEU A 30 -16.50 7.25 -1.39
C LEU A 30 -17.63 6.47 -2.07
N ALA A 31 -18.70 7.13 -2.52
CA ALA A 31 -19.80 6.50 -3.25
C ALA A 31 -19.25 5.62 -4.38
N HIS A 32 -19.51 4.31 -4.24
CA HIS A 32 -18.98 3.19 -4.99
C HIS A 32 -18.76 3.47 -6.50
N GLN A 33 -17.50 3.63 -6.90
CA GLN A 33 -17.13 3.44 -8.30
C GLN A 33 -17.06 1.93 -8.57
N VAL A 34 -18.22 1.34 -8.85
CA VAL A 34 -18.29 -0.03 -9.36
C VAL A 34 -17.79 -0.05 -10.80
N ILE A 35 -16.92 -1.01 -11.13
CA ILE A 35 -16.34 -1.14 -12.46
C ILE A 35 -17.11 -2.17 -13.30
N SER A 36 -17.14 -1.94 -14.61
CA SER A 36 -17.69 -2.90 -15.58
C SER A 36 -16.70 -4.05 -15.82
N LYS A 37 -17.15 -5.16 -16.43
CA LYS A 37 -16.27 -6.29 -16.78
C LYS A 37 -15.09 -5.88 -17.66
N LYS A 38 -15.30 -4.98 -18.62
CA LYS A 38 -14.25 -4.51 -19.54
C LYS A 38 -13.16 -3.74 -18.79
N VAL A 39 -13.59 -2.81 -17.95
CA VAL A 39 -12.68 -2.03 -17.10
C VAL A 39 -12.00 -2.93 -16.07
N GLY A 40 -12.74 -3.87 -15.46
CA GLY A 40 -12.20 -4.82 -14.50
C GLY A 40 -11.19 -5.78 -15.09
N LEU A 41 -11.38 -6.24 -16.33
CA LEU A 41 -10.36 -6.99 -17.06
C LEU A 41 -9.11 -6.13 -17.20
N ALA A 42 -9.24 -4.91 -17.71
CA ALA A 42 -8.07 -4.10 -18.01
C ALA A 42 -7.28 -3.67 -16.76
N VAL A 43 -7.97 -3.41 -15.65
CA VAL A 43 -7.34 -2.99 -14.39
C VAL A 43 -6.76 -4.19 -13.64
N PHE A 44 -7.57 -5.20 -13.32
CA PHE A 44 -7.13 -6.32 -12.48
C PHE A 44 -6.37 -7.42 -13.22
N ALA A 45 -6.58 -7.57 -14.54
CA ALA A 45 -5.82 -8.54 -15.31
C ALA A 45 -4.47 -8.00 -15.81
N SER A 46 -4.18 -6.72 -15.57
CA SER A 46 -2.93 -6.11 -16.07
C SER A 46 -1.70 -6.85 -15.57
N ASP A 47 -1.69 -7.21 -14.29
CA ASP A 47 -0.63 -7.98 -13.65
C ASP A 47 -0.44 -9.35 -14.32
N ALA A 48 -1.50 -10.16 -14.39
CA ALA A 48 -1.46 -11.47 -15.01
C ALA A 48 -1.07 -11.44 -16.50
N ILE A 49 -1.64 -10.52 -17.28
CA ILE A 49 -1.35 -10.41 -18.71
C ILE A 49 0.10 -9.94 -18.94
N SER A 50 0.59 -9.02 -18.11
CA SER A 50 1.96 -8.51 -18.22
C SER A 50 3.02 -9.58 -17.97
N SER A 51 2.70 -10.64 -17.21
CA SER A 51 3.63 -11.74 -16.93
C SER A 51 4.12 -12.46 -18.19
N THR A 52 3.34 -12.41 -19.27
CA THR A 52 3.74 -12.95 -20.59
C THR A 52 4.97 -12.26 -21.17
N ALA A 53 5.27 -11.03 -20.75
CA ALA A 53 6.41 -10.27 -21.22
C ALA A 53 7.75 -10.82 -20.73
N TYR A 54 7.77 -11.62 -19.66
CA TYR A 54 8.99 -12.20 -19.09
C TYR A 54 8.93 -13.72 -18.86
N ALA A 55 7.74 -14.34 -18.78
CA ALA A 55 7.63 -15.77 -18.45
C ALA A 55 8.26 -16.70 -19.50
N THR A 56 8.10 -16.39 -20.80
CA THR A 56 8.75 -17.17 -21.87
C THR A 56 10.27 -17.01 -21.80
N GLU A 57 10.75 -15.80 -21.53
CA GLU A 57 12.17 -15.49 -21.37
C GLU A 57 12.79 -16.33 -20.25
N GLU A 58 12.13 -16.43 -19.09
CA GLU A 58 12.61 -17.22 -17.96
C GLU A 58 12.73 -18.73 -18.25
N ILE A 59 11.86 -19.28 -19.11
CA ILE A 59 12.00 -20.67 -19.58
C ILE A 59 13.28 -20.78 -20.43
N LEU A 60 13.45 -19.87 -21.38
CA LEU A 60 14.57 -19.88 -22.31
C LEU A 60 15.90 -19.65 -21.59
N VAL A 61 15.97 -18.74 -20.60
CA VAL A 61 17.16 -18.49 -19.77
C VAL A 61 17.66 -19.79 -19.13
N ILE A 62 16.77 -20.60 -18.56
CA ILE A 62 17.18 -21.87 -17.92
C ILE A 62 17.57 -22.94 -18.94
N LEU A 63 16.86 -23.03 -20.07
CA LEU A 63 17.20 -23.99 -21.12
C LEU A 63 18.52 -23.62 -21.82
N ALA A 64 18.83 -22.34 -21.96
CA ALA A 64 20.07 -21.83 -22.52
C ALA A 64 21.31 -22.23 -21.69
N LEU A 65 21.15 -22.56 -20.40
CA LEU A 65 22.23 -23.12 -19.59
C LEU A 65 22.76 -24.46 -20.13
N THR A 66 22.02 -25.15 -21.01
CA THR A 66 22.52 -26.37 -21.66
C THR A 66 23.57 -26.11 -22.74
N GLY A 67 23.75 -24.86 -23.16
CA GLY A 67 24.70 -24.48 -24.21
C GLY A 67 24.31 -24.94 -25.62
N THR A 68 23.14 -25.57 -25.80
CA THR A 68 22.67 -25.98 -27.14
C THR A 68 21.32 -25.40 -27.48
N MET A 69 21.22 -24.76 -28.64
CA MET A 69 19.96 -24.22 -29.17
C MET A 69 18.92 -25.33 -29.44
N ALA A 70 19.38 -26.57 -29.65
CA ALA A 70 18.53 -27.74 -29.86
C ALA A 70 17.56 -28.00 -28.69
N HIS A 71 17.94 -27.67 -27.45
CA HIS A 71 17.09 -27.89 -26.27
C HIS A 71 16.08 -26.77 -26.02
N LEU A 72 16.19 -25.62 -26.69
CA LEU A 72 15.19 -24.55 -26.62
C LEU A 72 13.81 -25.02 -27.11
N GLY A 73 13.76 -26.08 -27.91
CA GLY A 73 12.51 -26.73 -28.33
C GLY A 73 11.66 -27.29 -27.19
N LEU A 74 12.26 -27.57 -26.02
CA LEU A 74 11.54 -28.02 -24.82
C LEU A 74 10.66 -26.92 -24.19
N SER A 75 10.86 -25.66 -24.59
CA SER A 75 10.02 -24.54 -24.16
C SER A 75 8.54 -24.76 -24.46
N ILE A 76 8.18 -25.38 -25.60
CA ILE A 76 6.78 -25.61 -25.98
C ILE A 76 6.09 -26.62 -25.05
N PRO A 77 6.60 -27.86 -24.85
CA PRO A 77 6.02 -28.78 -23.87
C PRO A 77 5.91 -28.19 -22.46
N ILE A 78 6.92 -27.42 -22.02
CA ILE A 78 6.91 -26.75 -20.72
C ILE A 78 5.80 -25.70 -20.66
N ALA A 79 5.65 -24.86 -21.69
CA ALA A 79 4.60 -23.85 -21.75
C ALA A 79 3.19 -24.47 -21.81
N ILE A 80 3.02 -25.62 -22.47
CA ILE A 80 1.77 -26.38 -22.46
C ILE A 80 1.47 -26.88 -21.04
N ALA A 81 2.45 -27.46 -20.34
CA ALA A 81 2.26 -27.91 -18.96
C ALA A 81 1.89 -26.76 -18.00
N ILE A 82 2.54 -25.60 -18.14
CA ILE A 82 2.22 -24.38 -17.38
C ILE A 82 0.81 -23.88 -17.72
N SER A 83 0.40 -23.92 -18.99
CA SER A 83 -0.94 -23.53 -19.42
C SER A 83 -2.03 -24.44 -18.84
N VAL A 84 -1.77 -25.75 -18.74
CA VAL A 84 -2.67 -26.70 -18.07
C VAL A 84 -2.78 -26.36 -16.58
N LEU A 85 -1.65 -26.10 -15.91
CA LEU A 85 -1.66 -25.67 -14.50
C LEU A 85 -2.46 -24.38 -14.32
N LEU A 86 -2.29 -23.40 -15.21
CA LEU A 86 -3.03 -22.14 -15.22
C LEU A 86 -4.54 -22.36 -15.32
N ILE A 87 -4.99 -23.28 -16.20
CA ILE A 87 -6.41 -23.64 -16.33
C ILE A 87 -6.93 -24.25 -15.01
N ILE A 88 -6.17 -25.16 -14.39
CA ILE A 88 -6.55 -25.78 -13.12
C ILE A 88 -6.71 -24.73 -12.02
N VAL A 89 -5.71 -23.84 -11.87
CA VAL A 89 -5.75 -22.75 -10.88
C VAL A 89 -6.92 -21.81 -11.15
N THR A 90 -7.19 -21.49 -12.42
CA THR A 90 -8.34 -20.66 -12.83
C THR A 90 -9.68 -21.27 -12.40
N ILE A 91 -9.86 -22.57 -12.60
CA ILE A 91 -11.08 -23.27 -12.18
C ILE A 91 -11.21 -23.22 -10.65
N SER A 92 -10.11 -23.42 -9.93
CA SER A 92 -10.07 -23.37 -8.47
C SER A 92 -10.43 -21.97 -7.94
N TYR A 93 -9.82 -20.92 -8.48
CA TYR A 93 -10.10 -19.54 -8.08
C TYR A 93 -11.52 -19.08 -8.44
N ARG A 94 -12.09 -19.63 -9.51
CA ARG A 94 -13.50 -19.41 -9.83
C ARG A 94 -14.42 -19.90 -8.71
N GLN A 95 -14.10 -21.02 -8.05
CA GLN A 95 -14.85 -21.51 -6.89
C GLN A 95 -14.70 -20.55 -5.69
N THR A 96 -13.49 -20.09 -5.43
CA THR A 96 -13.22 -19.10 -4.37
C THR A 96 -14.01 -17.82 -4.56
N ILE A 97 -14.09 -17.28 -5.79
CA ILE A 97 -14.86 -16.06 -6.10
C ILE A 97 -16.36 -16.22 -5.82
N PHE A 98 -16.93 -17.41 -6.05
CA PHE A 98 -18.34 -17.67 -5.77
C PHE A 98 -18.59 -17.89 -4.27
N ALA A 99 -17.67 -18.55 -3.57
CA ALA A 99 -17.76 -18.76 -2.13
C ALA A 99 -17.54 -17.47 -1.32
N TYR A 100 -16.76 -16.52 -1.85
CA TYR A 100 -16.35 -15.30 -1.14
C TYR A 100 -16.67 -14.01 -1.92
N PRO A 101 -17.96 -13.60 -2.02
CA PRO A 101 -18.38 -12.43 -2.79
C PRO A 101 -17.87 -11.09 -2.25
N ASN A 102 -17.48 -11.03 -0.98
CA ASN A 102 -16.99 -9.83 -0.31
C ASN A 102 -15.46 -9.71 -0.30
N GLY A 103 -14.74 -10.65 -0.93
CA GLY A 103 -13.28 -10.68 -0.99
C GLY A 103 -12.75 -12.10 -0.89
N GLY A 104 -12.34 -12.69 -2.01
CA GLY A 104 -11.90 -14.08 -2.14
C GLY A 104 -10.40 -14.27 -2.03
N GLY A 105 -9.70 -13.35 -1.38
CA GLY A 105 -8.25 -13.39 -1.27
C GLY A 105 -7.75 -14.50 -0.36
N ALA A 106 -6.54 -14.99 -0.64
CA ALA A 106 -5.93 -16.10 0.11
C ALA A 106 -5.87 -15.84 1.63
N TYR A 107 -5.68 -14.58 2.05
CA TYR A 107 -5.73 -14.19 3.47
C TYR A 107 -7.09 -14.48 4.13
N ILE A 108 -8.19 -14.04 3.50
CA ILE A 108 -9.55 -14.18 4.03
C ILE A 108 -9.92 -15.66 4.10
N VAL A 109 -9.66 -16.40 3.03
CA VAL A 109 -9.94 -17.84 2.93
C VAL A 109 -9.14 -18.62 3.98
N ALA A 110 -7.85 -18.32 4.15
CA ALA A 110 -7.01 -18.97 5.16
C ALA A 110 -7.45 -18.64 6.58
N ARG A 111 -7.83 -17.38 6.85
CA ARG A 111 -8.30 -16.94 8.18
C ARG A 111 -9.54 -17.67 8.63
N GLU A 112 -10.55 -17.79 7.76
CA GLU A 112 -11.82 -18.42 8.13
C GLU A 112 -11.74 -19.95 8.19
N ASN A 113 -10.85 -20.57 7.41
CA ASN A 113 -10.82 -22.02 7.26
C ASN A 113 -9.65 -22.74 7.93
N LEU A 114 -8.47 -22.11 7.99
CA LEU A 114 -7.23 -22.72 8.48
C LEU A 114 -6.74 -22.09 9.80
N GLY A 115 -7.22 -20.91 10.16
CA GLY A 115 -6.93 -20.23 11.41
C GLY A 115 -5.88 -19.10 11.28
N GLU A 116 -5.53 -18.52 12.43
CA GLU A 116 -4.73 -17.29 12.53
C GLU A 116 -3.31 -17.42 11.95
N THR A 117 -2.62 -18.52 12.25
CA THR A 117 -1.25 -18.76 11.79
C THR A 117 -1.18 -18.90 10.27
N ALA A 118 -2.09 -19.67 9.67
CA ALA A 118 -2.19 -19.82 8.23
C ALA A 118 -2.55 -18.49 7.54
N ALA A 119 -3.42 -17.69 8.16
CA ALA A 119 -3.74 -16.35 7.67
C ALA A 119 -2.52 -15.42 7.69
N LEU A 120 -1.71 -15.45 8.76
CA LEU A 120 -0.47 -14.68 8.85
C LEU A 120 0.53 -15.09 7.77
N VAL A 121 0.67 -16.39 7.50
CA VAL A 121 1.55 -16.90 6.43
C VAL A 121 1.05 -16.42 5.06
N ALA A 122 -0.25 -16.62 4.75
CA ALA A 122 -0.85 -16.16 3.49
C ALA A 122 -0.76 -14.63 3.33
N GLY A 123 -1.00 -13.89 4.42
CA GLY A 123 -0.91 -12.45 4.46
C GLY A 123 0.50 -11.92 4.25
N SER A 124 1.50 -12.54 4.87
CA SER A 124 2.91 -12.20 4.69
C SER A 124 3.39 -12.53 3.28
N ALA A 125 2.95 -13.67 2.74
CA ALA A 125 3.22 -14.07 1.37
C ALA A 125 2.65 -13.05 0.37
N LEU A 126 1.38 -12.67 0.48
CA LEU A 126 0.73 -11.67 -0.37
C LEU A 126 1.35 -10.26 -0.23
N LEU A 127 1.72 -9.82 0.97
CA LEU A 127 2.38 -8.51 1.13
C LEU A 127 3.75 -8.49 0.45
N THR A 128 4.50 -9.58 0.59
CA THR A 128 5.80 -9.76 -0.09
C THR A 128 5.63 -9.82 -1.60
N ASP A 129 4.60 -10.54 -2.05
CA ASP A 129 4.20 -10.68 -3.44
C ASP A 129 3.96 -9.32 -4.11
N TYR A 130 3.14 -8.47 -3.49
CA TYR A 130 2.89 -7.13 -4.02
C TYR A 130 4.12 -6.23 -4.07
N VAL A 131 5.05 -6.34 -3.11
CA VAL A 131 6.34 -5.63 -3.17
C VAL A 131 7.15 -6.10 -4.37
N LEU A 132 7.17 -7.41 -4.61
CA LEU A 132 7.88 -8.03 -5.72
C LEU A 132 7.24 -7.72 -7.06
N THR A 133 5.92 -7.70 -7.18
CA THR A 133 5.22 -7.29 -8.42
C THR A 133 5.64 -5.89 -8.84
N VAL A 134 5.69 -4.91 -7.93
CA VAL A 134 6.18 -3.56 -8.27
C VAL A 134 7.64 -3.60 -8.73
N ALA A 135 8.50 -4.31 -8.01
CA ALA A 135 9.91 -4.40 -8.32
C ALA A 135 10.17 -5.09 -9.68
N VAL A 136 9.55 -6.24 -9.93
CA VAL A 136 9.66 -7.05 -11.16
C VAL A 136 9.07 -6.28 -12.34
N SER A 137 7.85 -5.77 -12.22
CA SER A 137 7.17 -5.14 -13.35
C SER A 137 7.84 -3.82 -13.75
N VAL A 138 8.26 -2.98 -12.79
CA VAL A 138 9.02 -1.77 -13.14
C VAL A 138 10.39 -2.12 -13.74
N SER A 139 11.10 -3.09 -13.17
CA SER A 139 12.40 -3.53 -13.71
C SER A 139 12.29 -4.12 -15.12
N SER A 140 11.23 -4.89 -15.38
CA SER A 140 10.93 -5.45 -16.70
C SER A 140 10.51 -4.36 -17.68
N GLY A 141 9.69 -3.40 -17.25
CA GLY A 141 9.28 -2.27 -18.09
C GLY A 141 10.48 -1.40 -18.49
N VAL A 142 11.40 -1.18 -17.57
CA VAL A 142 12.69 -0.53 -17.83
C VAL A 142 13.54 -1.33 -18.81
N ALA A 143 13.58 -2.67 -18.68
CA ALA A 143 14.31 -3.53 -19.63
C ALA A 143 13.75 -3.44 -21.06
N GLN A 144 12.43 -3.29 -21.22
CA GLN A 144 11.82 -3.05 -22.53
C GLN A 144 12.27 -1.72 -23.14
N ILE A 145 12.32 -0.65 -22.33
CA ILE A 145 12.80 0.67 -22.78
C ILE A 145 14.27 0.60 -23.19
N ILE A 146 15.12 -0.07 -22.40
CA ILE A 146 16.55 -0.25 -22.70
C ILE A 146 16.75 -1.09 -23.96
N SER A 147 15.91 -2.09 -24.22
CA SER A 147 15.98 -2.90 -25.44
C SER A 147 15.84 -2.05 -26.72
N ALA A 148 14.98 -1.03 -26.70
CA ALA A 148 14.83 -0.09 -27.82
C ALA A 148 15.88 1.04 -27.80
N PHE A 149 16.40 1.40 -26.62
CA PHE A 149 17.37 2.47 -26.43
C PHE A 149 18.56 2.01 -25.56
N PRO A 150 19.52 1.25 -26.12
CA PRO A 150 20.60 0.62 -25.34
C PRO A 150 21.48 1.60 -24.56
N ASN A 151 21.63 2.84 -25.05
CA ASN A 151 22.38 3.91 -24.39
C ASN A 151 21.86 4.28 -22.97
N LEU A 152 20.66 3.81 -22.60
CA LEU A 152 20.07 4.02 -21.27
C LEU A 152 20.41 2.90 -20.27
N ALA A 153 21.19 1.89 -20.65
CA ALA A 153 21.52 0.74 -19.79
C ALA A 153 22.16 1.14 -18.45
N ASP A 154 23.06 2.14 -18.45
CA ASP A 154 23.70 2.64 -17.23
C ASP A 154 22.71 3.31 -16.25
N TRP A 155 21.58 3.78 -16.77
CA TRP A 155 20.53 4.47 -16.01
C TRP A 155 19.41 3.53 -15.54
N ARG A 156 19.57 2.21 -15.71
CA ARG A 156 18.56 1.19 -15.37
C ARG A 156 17.99 1.35 -13.96
N VAL A 157 18.85 1.44 -12.95
CA VAL A 157 18.42 1.54 -11.53
C VAL A 157 17.78 2.90 -11.22
N PRO A 158 18.41 4.05 -11.52
CA PRO A 158 17.78 5.36 -11.33
C PRO A 158 16.42 5.48 -12.03
N MET A 159 16.31 4.99 -13.27
CA MET A 159 15.07 5.03 -14.04
C MET A 159 13.95 4.22 -13.36
N ALA A 160 14.27 3.01 -12.90
CA ALA A 160 13.30 2.19 -12.17
C ALA A 160 12.81 2.86 -10.88
N VAL A 161 13.72 3.46 -10.08
CA VAL A 161 13.34 4.17 -8.84
C VAL A 161 12.52 5.42 -9.12
N VAL A 162 12.86 6.19 -10.16
CA VAL A 162 12.08 7.35 -10.59
C VAL A 162 10.67 6.93 -11.03
N ILE A 163 10.54 5.85 -11.81
CA ILE A 163 9.25 5.31 -12.23
C ILE A 163 8.42 4.88 -11.02
N ILE A 164 9.01 4.18 -10.04
CA ILE A 164 8.35 3.84 -8.77
C ILE A 164 7.84 5.11 -8.07
N GLY A 165 8.68 6.15 -8.00
CA GLY A 165 8.29 7.45 -7.43
C GLY A 165 7.13 8.12 -8.17
N LEU A 166 7.11 8.07 -9.50
CA LEU A 166 6.02 8.61 -10.33
C LEU A 166 4.70 7.86 -10.10
N VAL A 167 4.72 6.53 -10.13
CA VAL A 167 3.53 5.71 -9.84
C VAL A 167 3.04 5.94 -8.41
N THR A 168 3.96 6.09 -7.47
CA THR A 168 3.64 6.42 -6.08
C THR A 168 2.95 7.77 -5.98
N MET A 169 3.45 8.80 -6.67
CA MET A 169 2.85 10.12 -6.69
C MET A 169 1.43 10.08 -7.29
N ILE A 170 1.23 9.32 -8.37
CA ILE A 170 -0.11 9.13 -8.98
C ILE A 170 -1.07 8.50 -7.97
N ASN A 171 -0.64 7.45 -7.25
CA ASN A 171 -1.45 6.75 -6.27
C ASN A 171 -1.72 7.58 -5.00
N LEU A 172 -0.74 8.34 -4.51
CA LEU A 172 -0.93 9.28 -3.38
C LEU A 172 -1.85 10.43 -3.74
N ARG A 173 -1.77 10.91 -4.99
CA ARG A 173 -2.74 11.86 -5.52
C ARG A 173 -4.14 11.27 -5.54
N GLY A 174 -4.36 9.97 -5.43
CA GLY A 174 -5.70 9.40 -5.35
C GLY A 174 -6.56 9.90 -6.51
N VAL A 175 -6.03 9.79 -7.73
CA VAL A 175 -6.76 10.24 -8.92
C VAL A 175 -8.07 9.46 -8.94
N LYS A 176 -9.20 10.17 -8.92
CA LYS A 176 -10.55 9.61 -9.05
C LYS A 176 -10.77 9.08 -10.48
N GLU A 177 -9.79 8.37 -11.00
CA GLU A 177 -9.76 7.94 -12.38
C GLU A 177 -10.78 6.84 -12.56
N SER A 178 -11.86 7.19 -13.28
CA SER A 178 -12.69 6.24 -14.00
C SER A 178 -11.75 5.17 -14.58
N GLY A 179 -11.87 3.91 -14.11
CA GLY A 179 -10.95 2.83 -14.50
C GLY A 179 -10.78 2.64 -16.01
N THR A 180 -11.61 3.31 -16.82
CA THR A 180 -11.43 3.54 -18.26
C THR A 180 -10.06 4.12 -18.64
N VAL A 181 -9.48 5.09 -17.91
CA VAL A 181 -8.16 5.67 -18.26
C VAL A 181 -7.07 4.61 -18.10
N PHE A 182 -7.11 3.88 -16.98
CA PHE A 182 -6.23 2.73 -16.72
C PHE A 182 -6.48 1.53 -17.65
N ALA A 183 -7.61 1.49 -18.36
CA ALA A 183 -7.90 0.40 -19.28
C ALA A 183 -7.21 0.55 -20.66
N ILE A 184 -6.86 1.78 -21.05
CA ILE A 184 -6.29 2.07 -22.37
C ILE A 184 -4.96 1.34 -22.59
N PRO A 185 -3.97 1.41 -21.67
CA PRO A 185 -2.70 0.72 -21.85
C PRO A 185 -2.85 -0.79 -22.00
N THR A 186 -3.73 -1.40 -21.20
CA THR A 186 -3.93 -2.85 -21.21
C THR A 186 -4.48 -3.35 -22.53
N TYR A 187 -5.52 -2.69 -23.05
CA TYR A 187 -6.08 -3.07 -24.35
C TYR A 187 -5.14 -2.74 -25.50
N PHE A 188 -4.37 -1.66 -25.41
CA PHE A 188 -3.35 -1.34 -26.40
C PHE A 188 -2.30 -2.45 -26.49
N PHE A 189 -1.73 -2.89 -25.36
CA PHE A 189 -0.79 -4.02 -25.33
C PHE A 189 -1.39 -5.29 -25.91
N VAL A 190 -2.59 -5.67 -25.46
CA VAL A 190 -3.28 -6.88 -25.93
C VAL A 190 -3.46 -6.87 -27.44
N VAL A 191 -3.98 -5.77 -28.01
CA VAL A 191 -4.18 -5.65 -29.46
C VAL A 191 -2.85 -5.70 -30.21
N MET A 192 -1.85 -4.94 -29.76
CA MET A 192 -0.52 -4.93 -30.38
C MET A 192 0.15 -6.30 -30.34
N MET A 193 0.04 -7.04 -29.24
CA MET A 193 0.60 -8.37 -29.14
C MET A 193 -0.13 -9.37 -30.03
N PHE A 194 -1.46 -9.37 -30.07
CA PHE A 194 -2.20 -10.25 -30.99
C PHE A 194 -1.89 -9.94 -32.46
N LEU A 195 -1.74 -8.66 -32.83
CA LEU A 195 -1.29 -8.28 -34.17
C LEU A 195 0.11 -8.82 -34.45
N THR A 196 1.05 -8.65 -33.53
CA THR A 196 2.43 -9.15 -33.66
C THR A 196 2.47 -10.66 -33.80
N LEU A 197 1.69 -11.39 -33.00
CA LEU A 197 1.54 -12.83 -33.15
C LEU A 197 0.93 -13.19 -34.50
N ALA A 198 -0.15 -12.52 -34.94
CA ALA A 198 -0.79 -12.80 -36.23
C ALA A 198 0.17 -12.58 -37.41
N PHE A 199 0.91 -11.47 -37.44
CA PHE A 199 1.93 -11.20 -38.45
C PHE A 199 3.10 -12.18 -38.36
N GLY A 200 3.55 -12.53 -37.15
CA GLY A 200 4.60 -13.53 -36.95
C GLY A 200 4.19 -14.92 -37.45
N PHE A 201 2.97 -15.37 -37.16
CA PHE A 201 2.42 -16.62 -37.68
C PHE A 201 2.24 -16.59 -39.21
N PHE A 202 1.82 -15.46 -39.77
CA PHE A 202 1.73 -15.29 -41.22
C PHE A 202 3.12 -15.38 -41.89
N ARG A 203 4.13 -14.69 -41.34
CA ARG A 203 5.51 -14.78 -41.84
C ARG A 203 6.10 -16.17 -41.67
N TRP A 204 5.79 -16.85 -40.57
CA TRP A 204 6.19 -18.24 -40.35
C TRP A 204 5.56 -19.18 -41.39
N ALA A 205 4.24 -19.08 -41.62
CA ALA A 205 3.53 -19.91 -42.58
C ALA A 205 3.97 -19.67 -44.03
N THR A 206 4.43 -18.44 -44.35
CA THR A 206 4.97 -18.07 -45.67
C THR A 206 6.47 -18.33 -45.81
N GLY A 207 7.16 -18.76 -44.75
CA GLY A 207 8.61 -18.99 -44.75
C GLY A 207 9.46 -17.71 -44.79
N THR A 208 8.87 -16.54 -44.51
CA THR A 208 9.55 -15.23 -44.53
C THR A 208 9.95 -14.72 -43.14
N LEU A 209 9.69 -15.51 -42.09
CA LEU A 209 10.11 -15.17 -40.73
C LEU A 209 11.62 -15.39 -40.60
N GLY A 210 12.35 -14.33 -40.26
CA GLY A 210 13.78 -14.40 -40.00
C GLY A 210 14.12 -15.03 -38.65
N THR A 211 15.42 -15.17 -38.38
CA THR A 211 15.96 -15.53 -37.07
C THR A 211 16.57 -14.31 -36.38
N VAL A 212 16.67 -14.38 -35.06
CA VAL A 212 17.31 -13.35 -34.24
C VAL A 212 18.80 -13.27 -34.59
N THR A 213 19.28 -12.05 -34.81
CA THR A 213 20.69 -11.76 -35.11
C THR A 213 21.20 -10.62 -34.22
N GLY A 214 22.51 -10.57 -33.98
CA GLY A 214 23.13 -9.47 -33.21
C GLY A 214 22.99 -9.58 -31.68
N VAL A 215 22.66 -10.77 -31.16
CA VAL A 215 22.62 -11.05 -29.72
C VAL A 215 23.59 -12.16 -29.41
N GLU A 216 24.57 -11.91 -28.53
CA GLU A 216 25.53 -12.92 -28.10
C GLU A 216 24.98 -13.79 -26.96
N PHE A 217 25.39 -15.06 -26.95
CA PHE A 217 24.93 -16.06 -26.00
C PHE A 217 25.73 -15.96 -24.68
N THR A 218 25.05 -15.80 -23.54
CA THR A 218 25.70 -15.48 -22.24
C THR A 218 26.32 -16.68 -21.50
N THR A 219 26.46 -17.88 -22.09
CA THR A 219 26.92 -19.07 -21.33
C THR A 219 28.26 -19.65 -21.81
N GLU A 220 29.27 -19.56 -20.93
CA GLU A 220 30.60 -20.18 -21.08
C GLU A 220 30.66 -21.67 -20.69
N THR A 221 29.59 -22.21 -20.06
CA THR A 221 29.57 -23.62 -19.59
C THR A 221 28.23 -24.31 -19.89
N ALA A 222 28.30 -25.42 -20.63
CA ALA A 222 27.14 -26.25 -20.96
C ALA A 222 26.78 -27.19 -19.81
N ALA A 223 25.61 -27.02 -19.20
CA ALA A 223 25.06 -27.97 -18.23
C ALA A 223 24.36 -29.14 -18.95
N PRO A 224 24.45 -30.38 -18.42
CA PRO A 224 23.73 -31.51 -19.01
C PRO A 224 22.21 -31.32 -18.90
N LEU A 225 21.48 -31.73 -19.94
CA LEU A 225 20.02 -31.79 -19.90
C LEU A 225 19.59 -32.89 -18.90
N THR A 226 19.10 -32.45 -17.74
CA THR A 226 18.62 -33.34 -16.67
C THR A 226 17.14 -33.05 -16.38
N LEU A 227 16.44 -34.01 -15.77
CA LEU A 227 15.09 -33.78 -15.27
C LEU A 227 15.05 -32.57 -14.30
N PHE A 228 16.10 -32.39 -13.51
CA PHE A 228 16.25 -31.23 -12.62
C PHE A 228 16.24 -29.90 -13.39
N LEU A 229 16.93 -29.82 -14.53
CA LEU A 229 16.93 -28.62 -15.37
C LEU A 229 15.56 -28.36 -16.00
N ILE A 230 14.87 -29.40 -16.47
CA ILE A 230 13.51 -29.28 -17.01
C ILE A 230 12.55 -28.77 -15.92
N LEU A 231 12.62 -29.33 -14.72
CA LEU A 231 11.83 -28.87 -13.57
C LEU A 231 12.16 -27.42 -13.18
N ARG A 232 13.43 -27.02 -13.30
CA ARG A 232 13.87 -25.63 -13.07
C ARG A 232 13.35 -24.66 -14.14
N ALA A 233 13.31 -25.08 -15.40
CA ALA A 233 12.73 -24.28 -16.48
C ALA A 233 11.20 -24.15 -16.32
N PHE A 234 10.54 -25.25 -15.97
CA PHE A 234 9.11 -25.27 -15.65
C PHE A 234 8.77 -24.37 -14.45
N SER A 235 9.55 -24.43 -13.37
CA SER A 235 9.33 -23.60 -12.18
C SER A 235 9.62 -22.11 -12.45
N SER A 236 10.51 -21.78 -13.39
CA SER A 236 10.76 -20.39 -13.79
C SER A 236 9.62 -19.84 -14.66
N GLY A 237 9.14 -20.64 -15.62
CA GLY A 237 8.03 -20.26 -16.49
C GLY A 237 6.68 -20.20 -15.79
N SER A 238 6.51 -20.89 -14.64
CA SER A 238 5.26 -20.85 -13.87
C SER A 238 4.96 -19.47 -13.26
N THR A 239 5.89 -18.53 -13.37
CA THR A 239 5.68 -17.10 -13.12
C THR A 239 4.66 -16.47 -14.07
N ALA A 240 4.29 -17.14 -15.18
CA ALA A 240 3.13 -16.77 -15.99
C ALA A 240 1.80 -16.84 -15.24
N LEU A 241 1.71 -17.57 -14.12
CA LEU A 241 0.46 -17.76 -13.36
C LEU A 241 0.19 -16.65 -12.35
N THR A 242 1.12 -15.71 -12.20
CA THR A 242 1.04 -14.71 -11.15
C THR A 242 0.06 -13.61 -11.53
N GLY A 243 -0.51 -12.90 -10.55
CA GLY A 243 -1.49 -11.84 -10.79
C GLY A 243 -2.91 -12.33 -11.07
N ILE A 244 -3.16 -13.65 -11.10
CA ILE A 244 -4.52 -14.22 -11.21
C ILE A 244 -5.34 -13.85 -9.96
N GLU A 245 -4.68 -13.82 -8.81
CA GLU A 245 -5.22 -13.48 -7.50
C GLU A 245 -5.76 -12.05 -7.42
N ALA A 246 -5.27 -11.13 -8.25
CA ALA A 246 -5.72 -9.73 -8.26
C ALA A 246 -7.23 -9.63 -8.48
N ILE A 247 -7.81 -10.44 -9.37
CA ILE A 247 -9.27 -10.47 -9.60
C ILE A 247 -10.02 -10.99 -8.37
N SER A 248 -9.48 -11.98 -7.66
CA SER A 248 -10.10 -12.54 -6.46
C SER A 248 -10.03 -11.61 -5.25
N ASN A 249 -8.99 -10.77 -5.19
CA ASN A 249 -8.84 -9.72 -4.18
C ASN A 249 -9.75 -8.52 -4.49
N GLY A 250 -9.98 -8.24 -5.78
CA GLY A 250 -10.75 -7.11 -6.29
C GLY A 250 -12.25 -7.32 -6.47
N ILE A 251 -12.85 -8.42 -5.99
CA ILE A 251 -14.27 -8.78 -6.27
C ILE A 251 -15.25 -7.63 -5.92
N THR A 252 -15.00 -6.95 -4.80
CA THR A 252 -15.88 -5.88 -4.29
C THR A 252 -15.96 -4.64 -5.19
N ALA A 253 -14.99 -4.47 -6.09
CA ALA A 253 -14.98 -3.38 -7.05
C ALA A 253 -15.93 -3.60 -8.24
N PHE A 254 -16.33 -4.84 -8.53
CA PHE A 254 -17.21 -5.13 -9.67
C PHE A 254 -18.66 -4.66 -9.42
N ARG A 255 -19.37 -4.33 -10.49
CA ARG A 255 -20.82 -4.08 -10.44
C ARG A 255 -21.58 -5.36 -10.10
N GLU A 256 -22.73 -5.24 -9.44
CA GLU A 256 -23.62 -6.38 -9.21
C GLU A 256 -24.14 -7.01 -10.52
N PRO A 257 -24.22 -8.35 -10.64
CA PRO A 257 -23.80 -9.37 -9.67
C PRO A 257 -22.27 -9.55 -9.59
N LYS A 258 -21.65 -9.24 -8.45
CA LYS A 258 -20.17 -9.13 -8.28
C LYS A 258 -19.43 -10.42 -8.66
N SER A 259 -19.73 -11.53 -8.00
CA SER A 259 -19.02 -12.81 -8.21
C SER A 259 -19.14 -13.33 -9.63
N ARG A 260 -20.31 -13.19 -10.28
CA ARG A 260 -20.48 -13.59 -11.68
C ARG A 260 -19.63 -12.75 -12.62
N ASN A 261 -19.53 -11.44 -12.36
CA ASN A 261 -18.73 -10.53 -13.16
C ASN A 261 -17.23 -10.76 -12.97
N ALA A 262 -16.78 -10.95 -11.73
CA ALA A 262 -15.39 -11.30 -11.41
C ALA A 262 -14.99 -12.66 -12.01
N ALA A 263 -15.82 -13.70 -11.85
CA ALA A 263 -15.55 -15.03 -12.41
C ALA A 263 -15.48 -15.03 -13.95
N ALA A 264 -16.37 -14.32 -14.63
CA ALA A 264 -16.31 -14.21 -16.10
C ALA A 264 -15.05 -13.46 -16.56
N THR A 265 -14.63 -12.44 -15.79
CA THR A 265 -13.41 -11.68 -16.07
C THR A 265 -12.16 -12.55 -15.86
N LEU A 266 -12.11 -13.33 -14.79
CA LEU A 266 -11.06 -14.32 -14.52
C LEU A 266 -10.90 -15.31 -15.68
N THR A 267 -12.01 -15.89 -16.15
CA THR A 267 -11.97 -16.83 -17.30
C THR A 267 -11.48 -16.16 -18.58
N ALA A 268 -11.96 -14.94 -18.88
CA ALA A 268 -11.51 -14.22 -20.08
C ALA A 268 -10.01 -13.88 -20.02
N MET A 269 -9.53 -13.43 -18.86
CA MET A 269 -8.12 -13.19 -18.61
C MET A 269 -7.29 -14.45 -18.81
N SER A 270 -7.64 -15.56 -18.16
CA SER A 270 -6.84 -16.79 -18.24
C SER A 270 -6.80 -17.35 -19.67
N THR A 271 -7.90 -17.27 -20.42
CA THR A 271 -7.90 -17.66 -21.84
C THR A 271 -6.94 -16.79 -22.66
N LEU A 272 -6.99 -15.47 -22.48
CA LEU A 272 -6.10 -14.54 -23.18
C LEU A 272 -4.63 -14.79 -22.82
N LEU A 273 -4.36 -15.03 -21.53
CA LEU A 273 -3.04 -15.34 -21.00
C LEU A 273 -2.46 -16.61 -21.61
N VAL A 274 -3.24 -17.71 -21.66
CA VAL A 274 -2.83 -18.97 -22.31
C VAL A 274 -2.51 -18.74 -23.79
N LEU A 275 -3.36 -18.02 -24.52
CA LEU A 275 -3.14 -17.76 -25.95
C LEU A 275 -1.88 -16.92 -26.21
N LEU A 276 -1.69 -15.83 -25.45
CA LEU A 276 -0.49 -15.00 -25.57
C LEU A 276 0.76 -15.79 -25.20
N PHE A 277 0.75 -16.49 -24.07
CA PHE A 277 1.92 -17.21 -23.57
C PHE A 277 2.36 -18.35 -24.50
N LEU A 278 1.42 -19.16 -25.00
CA LEU A 278 1.71 -20.20 -25.99
C LEU A 278 2.16 -19.61 -27.33
N GLY A 279 1.51 -18.54 -27.80
CA GLY A 279 1.86 -17.87 -29.05
C GLY A 279 3.26 -17.26 -29.03
N ILE A 280 3.58 -16.53 -27.97
CA ILE A 280 4.92 -15.93 -27.76
C ILE A 280 5.96 -17.04 -27.67
N THR A 281 5.73 -18.10 -26.87
CA THR A 281 6.67 -19.21 -26.74
C THR A 281 6.91 -19.94 -28.05
N PHE A 282 5.83 -20.18 -28.82
CA PHE A 282 5.93 -20.84 -30.12
C PHE A 282 6.78 -20.02 -31.09
N LEU A 283 6.48 -18.72 -31.27
CA LEU A 283 7.25 -17.88 -32.20
C LEU A 283 8.68 -17.65 -31.71
N SER A 284 8.89 -17.48 -30.40
CA SER A 284 10.23 -17.31 -29.81
C SER A 284 11.15 -18.49 -30.13
N ARG A 285 10.62 -19.71 -30.14
CA ARG A 285 11.36 -20.89 -30.58
C ARG A 285 11.76 -20.81 -32.06
N HIS A 286 10.86 -20.36 -32.93
CA HIS A 286 11.06 -20.36 -34.40
C HIS A 286 11.94 -19.22 -34.89
N ILE A 287 11.98 -18.10 -34.18
CA ILE A 287 12.95 -17.03 -34.42
C ILE A 287 14.31 -17.32 -33.78
N GLU A 288 14.46 -18.46 -33.09
CA GLU A 288 15.67 -18.83 -32.35
C GLU A 288 16.08 -17.78 -31.31
N ALA A 289 15.10 -17.27 -30.54
CA ALA A 289 15.31 -16.18 -29.60
C ALA A 289 16.37 -16.54 -28.55
N ILE A 290 17.28 -15.59 -28.28
CA ILE A 290 18.43 -15.78 -27.41
C ILE A 290 18.22 -14.96 -26.13
N PRO A 291 18.16 -15.58 -24.95
CA PRO A 291 18.08 -14.83 -23.70
C PRO A 291 19.29 -13.92 -23.50
N SER A 292 19.05 -12.64 -23.24
CA SER A 292 20.11 -11.64 -23.05
C SER A 292 19.77 -10.71 -21.88
N HIS A 293 20.79 -10.10 -21.28
CA HIS A 293 20.61 -9.03 -20.30
C HIS A 293 20.34 -7.67 -20.93
N GLU A 294 20.62 -7.52 -22.23
CA GLU A 294 20.53 -6.27 -22.98
C GLU A 294 19.20 -6.14 -23.73
N GLU A 295 18.71 -7.24 -24.31
CA GLU A 295 17.51 -7.24 -25.14
C GLU A 295 16.50 -8.31 -24.68
N THR A 296 15.25 -7.90 -24.44
CA THR A 296 14.16 -8.80 -24.04
C THR A 296 13.67 -9.68 -25.20
N ILE A 297 13.06 -10.83 -24.88
CA ILE A 297 12.48 -11.71 -25.90
C ILE A 297 11.33 -11.05 -26.69
N ILE A 298 10.55 -10.18 -26.03
CA ILE A 298 9.50 -9.42 -26.72
C ILE A 298 10.09 -8.44 -27.73
N SER A 299 11.21 -7.77 -27.41
CA SER A 299 11.93 -6.93 -28.36
C SER A 299 12.43 -7.73 -29.56
N GLN A 300 13.10 -8.86 -29.30
CA GLN A 300 13.60 -9.75 -30.34
C GLN A 300 12.48 -10.26 -31.26
N LEU A 301 11.34 -10.66 -30.69
CA LEU A 301 10.16 -11.07 -31.45
C LEU A 301 9.64 -9.92 -32.31
N ALA A 302 9.44 -8.73 -31.74
CA ALA A 302 8.87 -7.60 -32.44
C ALA A 302 9.77 -7.13 -33.60
N ARG A 303 11.09 -7.06 -33.39
CA ARG A 303 12.02 -6.64 -34.45
C ARG A 303 12.18 -7.69 -35.53
N THR A 304 12.11 -8.98 -35.20
CA THR A 304 12.13 -10.04 -36.21
C THR A 304 10.86 -10.04 -37.07
N VAL A 305 9.72 -9.69 -36.48
CA VAL A 305 8.43 -9.62 -37.19
C VAL A 305 8.29 -8.35 -38.03
N TYR A 306 8.70 -7.18 -37.52
CA TYR A 306 8.47 -5.89 -38.21
C TYR A 306 9.71 -5.23 -38.81
N GLY A 307 10.91 -5.65 -38.41
CA GLY A 307 12.18 -5.00 -38.71
C GLY A 307 12.62 -4.02 -37.62
N ASP A 308 13.93 -3.85 -37.50
CA ASP A 308 14.58 -2.93 -36.57
C ASP A 308 14.13 -1.48 -36.78
N GLY A 309 13.85 -0.76 -35.69
CA GLY A 309 13.48 0.66 -35.73
C GLY A 309 12.11 0.96 -36.35
N SER A 310 11.32 -0.05 -36.72
CA SER A 310 9.98 0.16 -37.27
C SER A 310 9.03 0.81 -36.24
N ILE A 311 8.07 1.61 -36.70
CA ILE A 311 7.07 2.24 -35.82
C ILE A 311 6.27 1.19 -35.06
N LEU A 312 5.95 0.06 -35.71
CA LEU A 312 5.24 -1.05 -35.08
C LEU A 312 6.05 -1.74 -33.99
N TYR A 313 7.37 -1.91 -34.19
CA TYR A 313 8.29 -2.35 -33.14
C TYR A 313 8.23 -1.43 -31.91
N LEU A 314 8.36 -0.11 -32.11
CA LEU A 314 8.29 0.86 -31.01
C LEU A 314 6.94 0.84 -30.28
N PHE A 315 5.84 0.62 -30.99
CA PHE A 315 4.51 0.46 -30.39
C PHE A 315 4.39 -0.80 -29.53
N VAL A 316 4.99 -1.92 -29.95
CA VAL A 316 5.04 -3.13 -29.11
C VAL A 316 5.85 -2.89 -27.84
N ILE A 317 7.02 -2.27 -27.95
CA ILE A 317 7.87 -1.93 -26.80
C ILE A 317 7.14 -0.98 -25.85
N ALA A 318 6.56 0.10 -26.35
CA ALA A 318 5.79 1.06 -25.56
C ALA A 318 4.59 0.39 -24.88
N GLY A 319 3.84 -0.45 -25.61
CA GLY A 319 2.72 -1.19 -25.05
C GLY A 319 3.15 -2.14 -23.94
N THR A 320 4.27 -2.83 -24.12
CA THR A 320 4.82 -3.77 -23.13
C THR A 320 5.32 -3.04 -21.87
N ALA A 321 6.02 -1.91 -22.03
CA ALA A 321 6.43 -1.09 -20.90
C ALA A 321 5.22 -0.51 -20.13
N LEU A 322 4.19 -0.05 -20.85
CA LEU A 322 2.99 0.52 -20.23
C LEU A 322 2.16 -0.52 -19.48
N ILE A 323 1.96 -1.73 -20.02
CA ILE A 323 1.24 -2.79 -19.29
C ILE A 323 1.98 -3.18 -18.01
N LEU A 324 3.31 -3.25 -18.03
CA LEU A 324 4.13 -3.54 -16.86
C LEU A 324 4.00 -2.43 -15.80
N LEU A 325 3.86 -1.18 -16.23
CA LEU A 325 3.54 -0.09 -15.30
C LEU A 325 2.14 -0.23 -14.69
N MET A 326 1.16 -0.72 -15.45
CA MET A 326 -0.19 -1.01 -14.93
C MET A 326 -0.19 -2.20 -13.96
N ALA A 327 0.64 -3.21 -14.20
CA ALA A 327 0.86 -4.32 -13.28
C ALA A 327 1.35 -3.82 -11.91
N ALA A 328 2.38 -2.95 -11.89
CA ALA A 328 2.83 -2.32 -10.65
C ALA A 328 1.71 -1.51 -9.97
N ASN A 329 0.87 -0.81 -10.74
CA ASN A 329 -0.27 -0.06 -10.22
C ASN A 329 -1.31 -0.97 -9.54
N THR A 330 -1.47 -2.22 -9.98
CA THR A 330 -2.35 -3.20 -9.31
C THR A 330 -1.91 -3.45 -7.87
N SER A 331 -0.60 -3.60 -7.62
CA SER A 331 -0.05 -3.73 -6.28
C SER A 331 -0.25 -2.48 -5.42
N TYR A 332 -0.14 -1.28 -6.01
CA TYR A 332 -0.45 -0.03 -5.31
C TYR A 332 -1.94 0.09 -4.91
N ALA A 333 -2.83 -0.56 -5.63
CA ALA A 333 -4.25 -0.62 -5.27
C ALA A 333 -4.53 -1.63 -4.14
N ASP A 334 -3.86 -2.77 -4.15
CA ASP A 334 -4.20 -3.90 -3.28
C ASP A 334 -3.35 -4.00 -2.00
N PHE A 335 -2.04 -3.75 -2.05
CA PHE A 335 -1.16 -3.83 -0.87
C PHE A 335 -1.66 -2.96 0.28
N PRO A 336 -2.02 -1.67 0.07
CA PRO A 336 -2.46 -0.83 1.18
C PRO A 336 -3.79 -1.30 1.79
N ARG A 337 -4.65 -1.94 1.00
CA ARG A 337 -5.92 -2.51 1.49
C ARG A 337 -5.67 -3.77 2.33
N LEU A 338 -4.81 -4.67 1.87
CA LEU A 338 -4.44 -5.88 2.61
C LEU A 338 -3.70 -5.50 3.92
N ALA A 339 -2.76 -4.56 3.84
CA ALA A 339 -2.04 -4.06 5.01
C ALA A 339 -3.00 -3.41 6.02
N ALA A 340 -3.98 -2.63 5.58
CA ALA A 340 -5.00 -2.06 6.44
C ALA A 340 -5.89 -3.14 7.08
N LEU A 341 -6.24 -4.20 6.35
CA LEU A 341 -7.04 -5.32 6.85
C LEU A 341 -6.28 -6.08 7.95
N GLN A 342 -5.01 -6.45 7.71
CA GLN A 342 -4.17 -7.07 8.73
C GLN A 342 -3.88 -6.15 9.93
N ALA A 343 -3.75 -4.84 9.71
CA ALA A 343 -3.57 -3.87 10.79
C ALA A 343 -4.85 -3.71 11.64
N ALA A 344 -6.03 -3.80 11.03
CA ALA A 344 -7.31 -3.81 11.75
C ALA A 344 -7.44 -5.06 12.64
N ASP A 345 -6.93 -6.20 12.18
CA ASP A 345 -6.82 -7.44 12.97
C ASP A 345 -5.69 -7.40 14.03
N GLY A 346 -4.92 -6.31 14.08
CA GLY A 346 -3.86 -6.09 15.06
C GLY A 346 -2.55 -6.84 14.75
N PHE A 347 -2.34 -7.31 13.52
CA PHE A 347 -1.08 -7.95 13.10
C PHE A 347 -0.03 -6.95 12.61
N LEU A 348 -0.46 -5.75 12.23
CA LEU A 348 0.37 -4.66 11.73
C LEU A 348 0.12 -3.37 12.54
N PRO A 349 1.02 -2.37 12.46
CA PRO A 349 0.81 -1.08 13.12
C PRO A 349 -0.52 -0.45 12.74
N ARG A 350 -1.32 -0.06 13.75
CA ARG A 350 -2.68 0.50 13.56
C ARG A 350 -2.70 1.72 12.63
N GLN A 351 -1.57 2.42 12.47
CA GLN A 351 -1.42 3.55 11.56
C GLN A 351 -1.76 3.21 10.10
N LEU A 352 -1.56 1.96 9.68
CA LEU A 352 -1.90 1.49 8.34
C LEU A 352 -3.41 1.43 8.08
N THR A 353 -4.25 1.45 9.13
CA THR A 353 -5.71 1.55 8.98
C THR A 353 -6.18 2.95 8.63
N TYR A 354 -5.35 3.98 8.86
CA TYR A 354 -5.73 5.36 8.61
C TYR A 354 -5.73 5.67 7.11
N ARG A 355 -6.82 6.28 6.65
CA ARG A 355 -6.91 6.87 5.31
C ARG A 355 -6.48 8.33 5.37
N GLY A 356 -5.56 8.73 4.51
CA GLY A 356 -5.06 10.11 4.42
C GLY A 356 -6.11 11.08 3.86
N GLY A 357 -5.73 12.36 3.69
CA GLY A 357 -6.64 13.42 3.24
C GLY A 357 -7.27 13.20 1.85
N ARG A 358 -6.69 12.33 1.01
CA ARG A 358 -7.26 11.90 -0.29
C ARG A 358 -8.04 10.58 -0.21
N LEU A 359 -8.33 10.09 1.01
CA LEU A 359 -9.04 8.84 1.30
C LEU A 359 -8.31 7.57 0.85
N VAL A 360 -7.01 7.67 0.58
CA VAL A 360 -6.09 6.55 0.28
C VAL A 360 -5.30 6.13 1.51
N PHE A 361 -4.90 4.86 1.59
CA PHE A 361 -4.04 4.36 2.67
C PHE A 361 -2.57 4.78 2.45
N SER A 362 -2.26 6.05 2.69
CA SER A 362 -0.97 6.67 2.37
C SER A 362 0.23 5.95 2.98
N TRP A 363 0.13 5.50 4.24
CA TRP A 363 1.19 4.74 4.89
C TRP A 363 1.47 3.41 4.17
N GLY A 364 0.42 2.71 3.72
CA GLY A 364 0.57 1.47 2.96
C GLY A 364 1.25 1.70 1.61
N ILE A 365 0.85 2.76 0.89
CA ILE A 365 1.48 3.16 -0.39
C ILE A 365 2.97 3.47 -0.18
N MET A 366 3.31 4.18 0.89
CA MET A 366 4.70 4.56 1.16
C MET A 366 5.58 3.39 1.58
N THR A 367 5.06 2.48 2.41
CA THR A 367 5.75 1.25 2.77
C THR A 367 6.03 0.39 1.52
N LEU A 368 5.06 0.24 0.62
CA LEU A 368 5.23 -0.48 -0.64
C LEU A 368 6.33 0.16 -1.51
N ALA A 369 6.25 1.48 -1.74
CA ALA A 369 7.19 2.20 -2.56
C ALA A 369 8.64 2.10 -2.03
N LEU A 370 8.80 2.24 -0.71
CA LEU A 370 10.11 2.12 -0.05
C LEU A 370 10.66 0.69 -0.18
N ALA A 371 9.85 -0.32 0.14
CA ALA A 371 10.29 -1.72 0.08
C ALA A 371 10.65 -2.14 -1.37
N ALA A 372 9.83 -1.76 -2.35
CA ALA A 372 10.10 -2.04 -3.76
C ALA A 372 11.35 -1.31 -4.26
N SER A 373 11.54 -0.03 -3.89
CA SER A 373 12.73 0.74 -4.27
C SER A 373 14.01 0.12 -3.69
N VAL A 374 14.00 -0.25 -2.40
CA VAL A 374 15.14 -0.93 -1.76
C VAL A 374 15.47 -2.22 -2.50
N LEU A 375 14.46 -3.03 -2.82
CA LEU A 375 14.68 -4.30 -3.52
C LEU A 375 15.23 -4.10 -4.94
N VAL A 376 14.70 -3.13 -5.69
CA VAL A 376 15.21 -2.77 -7.02
C VAL A 376 16.66 -2.30 -6.96
N ILE A 377 17.04 -1.49 -5.96
CA ILE A 377 18.42 -1.04 -5.76
C ILE A 377 19.34 -2.23 -5.46
N LEU A 378 18.94 -3.10 -4.53
CA LEU A 378 19.74 -4.27 -4.12
C LEU A 378 19.94 -5.25 -5.28
N MET A 379 18.90 -5.48 -6.09
CA MET A 379 18.95 -6.41 -7.24
C MET A 379 19.37 -5.73 -8.54
N ARG A 380 19.81 -4.47 -8.50
CA ARG A 380 20.23 -3.67 -9.66
C ARG A 380 19.20 -3.67 -10.81
N ALA A 381 17.91 -3.65 -10.45
CA ALA A 381 16.78 -3.74 -11.38
C ALA A 381 16.85 -4.96 -12.33
N SER A 382 17.47 -6.07 -11.93
CA SER A 382 17.54 -7.31 -12.71
C SER A 382 16.26 -8.14 -12.54
N THR A 383 15.54 -8.37 -13.63
CA THR A 383 14.34 -9.21 -13.67
C THR A 383 14.66 -10.65 -13.28
N THR A 384 15.72 -11.22 -13.85
CA THR A 384 16.17 -12.60 -13.58
C THR A 384 16.55 -12.83 -12.11
N ALA A 385 16.99 -11.80 -11.39
CA ALA A 385 17.29 -11.88 -9.96
C ALA A 385 16.04 -11.70 -9.08
N LEU A 386 15.07 -10.90 -9.52
CA LEU A 386 13.84 -10.60 -8.78
C LEU A 386 12.79 -11.70 -8.91
N ILE A 387 12.60 -12.26 -10.10
CA ILE A 387 11.57 -13.27 -10.39
C ILE A 387 11.69 -14.51 -9.48
N PRO A 388 12.90 -15.04 -9.17
CA PRO A 388 13.05 -16.12 -8.21
C PRO A 388 12.47 -15.84 -6.82
N LEU A 389 12.44 -14.59 -6.37
CA LEU A 389 11.89 -14.24 -5.06
C LEU A 389 10.36 -14.25 -5.04
N TYR A 390 9.74 -14.10 -6.22
CA TYR A 390 8.32 -13.85 -6.36
C TYR A 390 7.48 -15.14 -6.31
N ALA A 391 7.89 -16.17 -7.03
CA ALA A 391 7.01 -17.33 -7.25
C ALA A 391 6.67 -18.12 -5.95
N ILE A 392 7.56 -18.15 -4.95
CA ILE A 392 7.28 -18.86 -3.69
C ILE A 392 6.08 -18.25 -2.96
N GLY A 393 5.99 -16.92 -2.91
CA GLY A 393 4.89 -16.21 -2.23
C GLY A 393 3.55 -16.51 -2.88
N VAL A 394 3.50 -16.47 -4.21
CA VAL A 394 2.30 -16.79 -5.00
C VAL A 394 1.85 -18.23 -4.77
N PHE A 395 2.74 -19.20 -4.98
CA PHE A 395 2.36 -20.61 -4.85
C PHE A 395 1.99 -20.99 -3.40
N LEU A 396 2.66 -20.41 -2.40
CA LEU A 396 2.28 -20.58 -1.00
C LEU A 396 0.88 -20.03 -0.73
N SER A 397 0.55 -18.85 -1.26
CA SER A 397 -0.77 -18.24 -1.16
C SER A 397 -1.83 -19.09 -1.86
N PHE A 398 -1.51 -19.64 -3.04
CA PHE A 398 -2.40 -20.55 -3.76
C PHE A 398 -2.65 -21.83 -2.97
N THR A 399 -1.59 -22.47 -2.45
CA THR A 399 -1.72 -23.69 -1.64
C THR A 399 -2.57 -23.45 -0.39
N LEU A 400 -2.36 -22.35 0.33
CA LEU A 400 -3.14 -22.02 1.52
C LEU A 400 -4.59 -21.68 1.18
N SER A 401 -4.83 -20.91 0.10
CA SER A 401 -6.19 -20.61 -0.36
C SER A 401 -6.94 -21.88 -0.75
N GLN A 402 -6.33 -22.75 -1.57
CA GLN A 402 -6.98 -23.98 -2.02
C GLN A 402 -7.13 -25.01 -0.91
N GLY A 403 -6.14 -25.13 -0.01
CA GLY A 403 -6.27 -25.93 1.21
C GLY A 403 -7.41 -25.44 2.12
N GLY A 404 -7.57 -24.11 2.23
CA GLY A 404 -8.69 -23.49 2.92
C GLY A 404 -10.04 -23.82 2.26
N MET A 405 -10.12 -23.80 0.93
CA MET A 405 -11.32 -24.21 0.19
C MET A 405 -11.68 -25.69 0.38
N VAL A 406 -10.69 -26.59 0.50
CA VAL A 406 -10.96 -28.01 0.84
C VAL A 406 -11.66 -28.11 2.20
N VAL A 407 -11.18 -27.35 3.19
CA VAL A 407 -11.81 -27.30 4.52
C VAL A 407 -13.19 -26.66 4.46
N HIS A 408 -13.36 -25.58 3.69
CA HIS A 408 -14.64 -24.93 3.46
C HIS A 408 -15.68 -25.91 2.89
N PHE A 409 -15.37 -26.59 1.78
CA PHE A 409 -16.29 -27.54 1.15
C PHE A 409 -16.58 -28.76 2.04
N ARG A 410 -15.63 -29.18 2.88
CA ARG A 410 -15.86 -30.21 3.88
C ARG A 410 -16.79 -29.74 5.01
N LYS A 411 -16.73 -28.47 5.41
CA LYS A 411 -17.65 -27.88 6.41
C LYS A 411 -19.07 -27.80 5.86
N ILE A 412 -19.26 -27.24 4.65
CA ILE A 412 -20.61 -27.14 4.06
C ILE A 412 -21.22 -28.49 3.75
N GLY A 413 -20.40 -29.49 3.38
CA GLY A 413 -20.87 -30.85 3.13
C GLY A 413 -21.37 -31.61 4.37
N ARG A 414 -21.10 -31.09 5.57
CA ARG A 414 -21.62 -31.62 6.85
C ARG A 414 -22.95 -31.00 7.26
N LEU A 415 -23.34 -29.87 6.66
CA LEU A 415 -24.60 -29.20 6.94
C LEU A 415 -25.77 -29.97 6.31
N LYS A 416 -26.97 -29.85 6.90
CA LYS A 416 -28.18 -30.35 6.26
C LYS A 416 -28.67 -29.37 5.19
N PRO A 417 -29.37 -29.83 4.14
CA PRO A 417 -29.99 -28.94 3.16
C PRO A 417 -30.90 -27.90 3.83
N GLY A 418 -30.65 -26.61 3.56
CA GLY A 418 -31.39 -25.48 4.15
C GLY A 418 -30.84 -24.97 5.49
N GLU A 419 -29.83 -25.61 6.06
CA GLU A 419 -29.14 -25.14 7.27
C GLU A 419 -28.13 -24.03 6.90
N LYS A 420 -28.21 -22.90 7.60
CA LYS A 420 -27.29 -21.76 7.44
C LYS A 420 -26.44 -21.61 8.68
N LEU A 421 -25.12 -21.62 8.52
CA LEU A 421 -24.17 -21.39 9.60
C LEU A 421 -23.47 -20.05 9.36
N LYS A 422 -23.55 -19.12 10.32
CA LYS A 422 -22.84 -17.85 10.23
C LYS A 422 -21.33 -18.09 10.39
N GLY A 423 -20.58 -17.92 9.29
CA GLY A 423 -19.12 -17.82 9.34
C GLY A 423 -18.67 -16.46 9.87
N SER A 424 -17.35 -16.27 9.93
CA SER A 424 -16.77 -14.99 10.36
C SER A 424 -16.87 -13.94 9.26
N GLU A 425 -16.83 -14.35 7.99
CA GLU A 425 -16.85 -13.47 6.82
C GLU A 425 -18.01 -13.80 5.86
N VAL A 426 -18.42 -15.07 5.76
CA VAL A 426 -19.50 -15.52 4.85
C VAL A 426 -20.47 -16.48 5.55
N GLU A 427 -21.76 -16.40 5.21
CA GLU A 427 -22.75 -17.40 5.61
C GLU A 427 -22.54 -18.71 4.82
N LEU A 428 -22.37 -19.82 5.54
CA LEU A 428 -22.19 -21.15 4.97
C LEU A 428 -23.56 -21.80 4.76
N GLU A 429 -23.81 -22.29 3.55
CA GLU A 429 -25.02 -23.01 3.17
C GLU A 429 -24.64 -24.34 2.48
N TYR A 430 -25.47 -25.37 2.65
CA TYR A 430 -25.25 -26.67 2.01
C TYR A 430 -25.27 -26.56 0.48
N GLU A 431 -24.21 -27.06 -0.16
CA GLU A 431 -24.12 -27.14 -1.62
C GLU A 431 -24.12 -28.62 -2.08
N PRO A 432 -25.00 -29.04 -3.02
CA PRO A 432 -25.06 -30.43 -3.49
C PRO A 432 -23.76 -30.92 -4.14
N THR A 433 -23.03 -30.02 -4.81
CA THR A 433 -21.81 -30.31 -5.57
C THR A 433 -20.53 -30.21 -4.74
N TRP A 434 -20.63 -30.15 -3.40
CA TRP A 434 -19.49 -29.95 -2.49
C TRP A 434 -18.36 -30.95 -2.70
N ARG A 435 -18.65 -32.22 -3.02
CA ARG A 435 -17.62 -33.26 -3.25
C ARG A 435 -16.75 -32.95 -4.46
N THR A 436 -17.37 -32.57 -5.56
CA THR A 436 -16.68 -32.23 -6.80
C THR A 436 -15.83 -30.97 -6.60
N HIS A 437 -16.39 -29.96 -5.95
CA HIS A 437 -15.65 -28.73 -5.65
C HIS A 437 -14.48 -28.96 -4.69
N MET A 438 -14.66 -29.79 -3.67
CA MET A 438 -13.59 -30.22 -2.77
C MET A 438 -12.46 -30.95 -3.51
N ILE A 439 -12.78 -31.88 -4.43
CA ILE A 439 -11.76 -32.61 -5.20
C ILE A 439 -10.97 -31.65 -6.08
N ILE A 440 -11.64 -30.72 -6.77
CA ILE A 440 -10.97 -29.71 -7.60
C ILE A 440 -10.02 -28.86 -6.75
N SER A 441 -10.49 -28.37 -5.60
CA SER A 441 -9.66 -27.60 -4.67
C SER A 441 -8.49 -28.43 -4.13
N ALA A 442 -8.67 -29.73 -3.85
CA ALA A 442 -7.61 -30.62 -3.38
C ALA A 442 -6.54 -30.88 -4.44
N VAL A 443 -6.94 -31.05 -5.70
CA VAL A 443 -6.01 -31.16 -6.84
C VAL A 443 -5.24 -29.85 -7.01
N GLY A 444 -5.92 -28.70 -6.96
CA GLY A 444 -5.28 -27.39 -7.01
C GLY A 444 -4.27 -27.16 -5.88
N ALA A 445 -4.64 -27.49 -4.64
CA ALA A 445 -3.75 -27.40 -3.48
C ALA A 445 -2.52 -28.30 -3.63
N THR A 446 -2.70 -29.54 -4.10
CA THR A 446 -1.61 -30.50 -4.26
C THR A 446 -0.65 -30.07 -5.36
N LEU A 447 -1.16 -29.66 -6.52
CA LEU A 447 -0.32 -29.22 -7.64
C LEU A 447 0.45 -27.95 -7.30
N THR A 448 -0.20 -26.96 -6.71
CA THR A 448 0.48 -25.72 -6.30
C THR A 448 1.53 -25.97 -5.22
N PHE A 449 1.27 -26.89 -4.29
CA PHE A 449 2.26 -27.31 -3.30
C PHE A 449 3.46 -28.01 -3.94
N ILE A 450 3.24 -28.95 -4.86
CA ILE A 450 4.32 -29.62 -5.59
C ILE A 450 5.17 -28.60 -6.35
N VAL A 451 4.54 -27.65 -7.05
CA VAL A 451 5.24 -26.58 -7.79
C VAL A 451 6.05 -25.70 -6.83
N MET A 452 5.49 -25.32 -5.68
CA MET A 452 6.20 -24.57 -4.64
C MET A 452 7.45 -25.30 -4.16
N ILE A 453 7.37 -26.61 -3.90
CA ILE A 453 8.51 -27.42 -3.47
C ILE A 453 9.56 -27.54 -4.58
N ILE A 454 9.15 -27.83 -5.82
CA ILE A 454 10.05 -27.86 -6.97
C ILE A 454 10.79 -26.53 -7.10
N PHE A 455 10.08 -25.41 -6.96
CA PHE A 455 10.67 -24.10 -7.04
C PHE A 455 11.67 -23.84 -5.90
N ALA A 456 11.27 -24.11 -4.65
CA ALA A 456 12.11 -23.94 -3.47
C ALA A 456 13.42 -24.73 -3.58
N VAL A 457 13.39 -25.94 -4.13
CA VAL A 457 14.58 -26.78 -4.34
C VAL A 457 15.41 -26.32 -5.55
N THR A 458 14.77 -26.13 -6.71
CA THR A 458 15.49 -25.85 -7.98
C THR A 458 16.08 -24.43 -8.06
N LYS A 459 15.50 -23.48 -7.33
CA LYS A 459 15.93 -22.07 -7.30
C LYS A 459 16.57 -21.68 -5.97
N PHE A 460 16.85 -22.64 -5.08
CA PHE A 460 17.47 -22.37 -3.78
C PHE A 460 18.75 -21.52 -3.94
N THR A 461 19.65 -21.94 -4.83
CA THR A 461 20.91 -21.22 -5.11
C THR A 461 20.71 -19.90 -5.86
N SER A 462 19.56 -19.72 -6.51
CA SER A 462 19.22 -18.52 -7.31
C SER A 462 18.50 -17.45 -6.49
N GLY A 463 18.38 -17.60 -5.17
CA GLY A 463 17.81 -16.60 -4.26
C GLY A 463 16.50 -16.99 -3.56
N ALA A 464 15.90 -18.15 -3.90
CA ALA A 464 14.67 -18.62 -3.28
C ALA A 464 14.74 -18.75 -1.74
N TRP A 465 15.95 -18.99 -1.21
CA TRP A 465 16.20 -19.07 0.23
C TRP A 465 15.81 -17.78 0.99
N VAL A 466 15.89 -16.61 0.34
CA VAL A 466 15.53 -15.33 0.95
C VAL A 466 14.07 -15.33 1.37
N VAL A 467 13.17 -15.84 0.52
CA VAL A 467 11.72 -15.88 0.79
C VAL A 467 11.38 -16.89 1.89
N ILE A 468 12.07 -18.03 1.87
CA ILE A 468 11.94 -19.10 2.88
C ILE A 468 12.27 -18.56 4.29
N ILE A 469 13.17 -17.58 4.39
CA ILE A 469 13.49 -16.90 5.66
C ILE A 469 12.54 -15.72 5.90
N LEU A 470 12.31 -14.89 4.89
CA LEU A 470 11.54 -13.66 4.98
C LEU A 470 10.11 -13.89 5.48
N ILE A 471 9.39 -14.88 4.92
CA ILE A 471 7.99 -15.14 5.30
C ILE A 471 7.89 -15.54 6.79
N PRO A 472 8.64 -16.53 7.31
CA PRO A 472 8.67 -16.81 8.75
C PRO A 472 9.09 -15.61 9.61
N THR A 473 10.05 -14.79 9.16
CA THR A 473 10.43 -13.57 9.89
C THR A 473 9.28 -12.57 9.98
N LEU A 474 8.56 -12.33 8.89
CA LEU A 474 7.37 -11.46 8.88
C LEU A 474 6.28 -12.02 9.79
N VAL A 475 5.99 -13.32 9.74
CA VAL A 475 5.04 -13.98 10.63
C VAL A 475 5.44 -13.83 12.10
N PHE A 476 6.73 -13.97 12.43
CA PHE A 476 7.25 -13.72 13.77
C PHE A 476 7.06 -12.27 14.21
N ILE A 477 7.37 -11.29 13.36
CA ILE A 477 7.17 -9.86 13.65
C ILE A 477 5.68 -9.56 13.87
N PHE A 478 4.81 -10.02 12.98
CA PHE A 478 3.36 -9.75 13.06
C PHE A 478 2.72 -10.40 14.29
N SER A 479 3.11 -11.64 14.61
CA SER A 479 2.66 -12.31 15.83
C SER A 479 3.15 -11.62 17.11
N ARG A 480 4.37 -11.05 17.11
CA ARG A 480 4.88 -10.23 18.22
C ARG A 480 4.08 -8.93 18.40
N ILE A 481 3.76 -8.24 17.31
CA ILE A 481 2.90 -7.03 17.34
C ILE A 481 1.53 -7.38 17.91
N HIS A 482 0.93 -8.47 17.41
CA HIS A 482 -0.39 -8.90 17.85
C HIS A 482 -0.43 -9.28 19.34
N ARG A 483 0.61 -9.99 19.82
CA ARG A 483 0.75 -10.32 21.24
C ARG A 483 0.88 -9.06 22.08
N HIS A 484 1.74 -8.12 21.68
CA HIS A 484 1.89 -6.85 22.38
C HIS A 484 0.55 -6.10 22.50
N TYR A 485 -0.27 -6.06 21.44
CA TYR A 485 -1.58 -5.43 21.51
C TYR A 485 -2.56 -6.18 22.41
N LYS A 486 -2.53 -7.52 22.45
CA LYS A 486 -3.32 -8.33 23.40
C LYS A 486 -2.88 -8.07 24.84
N ASP A 487 -1.58 -8.01 25.10
CA ASP A 487 -1.02 -7.73 26.43
C ASP A 487 -1.45 -6.34 26.93
N VAL A 488 -1.38 -5.31 26.06
CA VAL A 488 -1.84 -3.95 26.39
C VAL A 488 -3.35 -3.90 26.62
N ALA A 489 -4.15 -4.57 25.77
CA ALA A 489 -5.60 -4.64 25.94
C ALA A 489 -5.99 -5.34 27.25
N GLN A 490 -5.26 -6.39 27.63
CA GLN A 490 -5.47 -7.11 28.89
C GLN A 490 -5.04 -6.26 30.09
N ALA A 491 -3.90 -5.57 30.02
CA ALA A 491 -3.41 -4.70 31.09
C ALA A 491 -4.32 -3.48 31.33
N LEU A 492 -5.02 -3.01 30.30
CA LEU A 492 -6.00 -1.91 30.38
C LEU A 492 -7.44 -2.39 30.58
N SER A 493 -7.69 -3.71 30.67
CA SER A 493 -9.02 -4.26 30.82
C SER A 493 -9.61 -3.95 32.19
N LEU A 494 -10.84 -3.44 32.21
CA LEU A 494 -11.60 -3.19 33.44
C LEU A 494 -12.32 -4.42 33.98
N GLU A 495 -12.34 -5.54 33.24
CA GLU A 495 -13.12 -6.74 33.60
C GLU A 495 -12.71 -7.32 34.97
N ASN A 496 -11.44 -7.15 35.36
CA ASN A 496 -10.91 -7.65 36.64
C ASN A 496 -10.40 -6.53 37.57
N ALA A 497 -10.53 -5.27 37.18
CA ALA A 497 -9.97 -4.14 37.92
C ALA A 497 -11.04 -3.48 38.82
N ARG A 498 -10.81 -3.45 40.13
CA ARG A 498 -11.56 -2.61 41.06
C ARG A 498 -10.89 -1.25 41.17
N TYR A 499 -11.08 -0.39 40.17
CA TYR A 499 -10.56 0.98 40.22
C TYR A 499 -11.56 1.91 40.92
N GLN A 500 -11.09 2.65 41.92
CA GLN A 500 -11.87 3.72 42.57
C GLN A 500 -11.42 5.06 42.00
N ILE A 501 -12.37 5.83 41.47
CA ILE A 501 -12.12 7.21 41.04
C ILE A 501 -11.81 8.03 42.30
N ARG A 502 -10.59 8.58 42.39
CA ARG A 502 -10.14 9.43 43.50
C ARG A 502 -9.78 10.82 42.96
N THR A 503 -9.96 11.82 43.80
CA THR A 503 -9.46 13.17 43.55
C THR A 503 -8.08 13.27 44.17
N ASP A 504 -7.05 13.16 43.34
CA ASP A 504 -5.66 13.33 43.78
C ASP A 504 -5.32 14.83 43.91
N GLU A 505 -4.45 15.16 44.86
CA GLU A 505 -3.94 16.52 45.02
C GLU A 505 -3.03 16.89 43.84
N VAL A 506 -3.13 18.11 43.32
CA VAL A 506 -2.33 18.56 42.17
C VAL A 506 -1.33 19.62 42.61
N ILE A 507 -0.04 19.39 42.35
CA ILE A 507 1.02 20.37 42.60
C ILE A 507 1.52 20.88 41.25
N THR A 508 1.29 22.17 40.98
CA THR A 508 1.63 22.78 39.69
C THR A 508 3.04 23.40 39.71
N LEU A 509 3.86 23.09 38.71
CA LEU A 509 5.22 23.60 38.54
C LEU A 509 5.32 24.38 37.23
N LEU A 510 5.70 25.65 37.27
CA LEU A 510 5.92 26.49 36.09
C LEU A 510 7.39 26.44 35.70
N LEU A 511 7.71 25.95 34.51
CA LEU A 511 9.07 26.00 33.99
C LEU A 511 9.34 27.36 33.35
N VAL A 512 10.27 28.12 33.94
CA VAL A 512 10.58 29.49 33.55
C VAL A 512 12.04 29.59 33.11
N ASP A 513 12.30 29.93 31.85
CA ASP A 513 13.67 30.25 31.37
C ASP A 513 14.04 31.72 31.61
N GLY A 514 13.04 32.59 31.77
CA GLY A 514 13.19 34.00 32.09
C GLY A 514 11.82 34.67 32.25
N VAL A 515 11.80 35.93 32.70
CA VAL A 515 10.55 36.69 32.86
C VAL A 515 10.27 37.51 31.60
N HIS A 516 9.19 37.15 30.91
CA HIS A 516 8.68 37.81 29.70
C HIS A 516 7.15 37.68 29.63
N MET A 517 6.50 38.25 28.61
CA MET A 517 5.03 38.19 28.45
C MET A 517 4.45 36.78 28.52
N GLY A 518 5.10 35.80 27.88
CA GLY A 518 4.70 34.39 28.02
C GLY A 518 4.76 33.84 29.44
N THR A 519 5.71 34.29 30.27
CA THR A 519 5.81 33.91 31.68
C THR A 519 4.62 34.44 32.47
N LEU A 520 4.21 35.68 32.21
CA LEU A 520 3.02 36.26 32.85
C LEU A 520 1.74 35.52 32.44
N GLN A 521 1.62 35.12 31.17
CA GLN A 521 0.50 34.29 30.71
C GLN A 521 0.48 32.91 31.39
N MET A 522 1.65 32.26 31.54
CA MET A 522 1.75 31.01 32.30
C MET A 522 1.35 31.18 33.76
N VAL A 523 1.75 32.27 34.41
CA VAL A 523 1.36 32.59 35.81
C VAL A 523 -0.15 32.78 35.92
N ASN A 524 -0.76 33.54 35.00
CA ASN A 524 -2.21 33.71 34.96
C ASN A 524 -2.93 32.38 34.76
N PHE A 525 -2.41 31.52 33.87
CA PHE A 525 -2.93 30.17 33.68
C PHE A 525 -2.82 29.34 34.96
N ALA A 526 -1.67 29.33 35.64
CA ALA A 526 -1.52 28.60 36.91
C ALA A 526 -2.46 29.11 37.99
N LYS A 527 -2.59 30.44 38.15
CA LYS A 527 -3.53 31.05 39.10
C LYS A 527 -4.97 30.64 38.81
N SER A 528 -5.35 30.50 37.53
CA SER A 528 -6.70 30.10 37.14
C SER A 528 -7.05 28.64 37.47
N LEU A 529 -6.06 27.77 37.68
CA LEU A 529 -6.28 26.36 38.02
C LEU A 529 -6.73 26.15 39.48
N GLY A 530 -6.48 27.13 40.36
CA GLY A 530 -6.82 27.05 41.80
C GLY A 530 -5.97 26.08 42.62
N SER A 531 -5.06 25.32 42.00
CA SER A 531 -4.11 24.42 42.67
C SER A 531 -2.87 25.17 43.18
N PRO A 532 -2.18 24.66 44.22
CA PRO A 532 -0.88 25.19 44.64
C PRO A 532 0.12 25.14 43.48
N TRP A 533 0.77 26.27 43.19
CA TRP A 533 1.75 26.36 42.11
C TRP A 533 3.07 26.97 42.57
N ARG A 534 4.18 26.57 41.94
CA ARG A 534 5.53 27.10 42.16
C ARG A 534 6.23 27.32 40.81
N ALA A 535 7.02 28.37 40.68
CA ALA A 535 7.85 28.59 39.50
C ALA A 535 9.24 28.00 39.73
N ILE A 536 9.79 27.36 38.70
CA ILE A 536 11.10 26.74 38.71
C ILE A 536 11.93 27.35 37.58
N HIS A 537 13.08 27.90 37.95
CA HIS A 537 14.09 28.35 37.01
C HIS A 537 15.36 27.49 37.18
N VAL A 538 15.87 26.91 36.08
CA VAL A 538 17.14 26.18 36.11
C VAL A 538 18.29 27.17 35.93
N GLY A 539 19.03 27.41 37.00
CA GLY A 539 20.14 28.35 37.03
C GLY A 539 21.39 27.79 36.37
N VAL A 540 21.46 27.91 35.04
CA VAL A 540 22.61 27.54 34.20
C VAL A 540 23.69 28.63 34.20
N ASN A 541 23.29 29.89 34.36
CA ASN A 541 24.17 31.05 34.44
C ASN A 541 23.76 31.90 35.66
N PRO A 542 24.66 32.11 36.65
CA PRO A 542 24.38 32.90 37.85
C PRO A 542 23.85 34.31 37.55
N GLU A 543 24.39 35.01 36.55
CA GLU A 543 23.93 36.36 36.18
C GLU A 543 22.51 36.35 35.58
N LYS A 544 22.18 35.33 34.77
CA LYS A 544 20.84 35.18 34.19
C LYS A 544 19.82 34.83 35.27
N SER A 545 20.21 34.00 36.24
CA SER A 545 19.36 33.64 37.38
C SER A 545 19.04 34.85 38.26
N GLN A 546 20.04 35.69 38.55
CA GLN A 546 19.81 36.93 39.31
C GLN A 546 18.87 37.88 38.55
N ARG A 547 19.12 38.13 37.26
CA ARG A 547 18.21 38.96 36.43
C ARG A 547 16.80 38.39 36.35
N THR A 548 16.65 37.07 36.38
CA THR A 548 15.33 36.42 36.37
C THR A 548 14.62 36.60 37.69
N GLN A 549 15.33 36.51 38.81
CA GLN A 549 14.82 36.82 40.15
C GLN A 549 14.36 38.28 40.24
N ASP A 550 15.22 39.23 39.88
CA ASP A 550 14.92 40.66 39.98
C ASP A 550 13.67 41.04 39.16
N LYS A 551 13.55 40.49 37.93
CA LYS A 551 12.36 40.68 37.10
C LYS A 551 11.13 39.97 37.65
N TRP A 552 11.29 38.82 38.28
CA TRP A 552 10.17 38.09 38.87
C TRP A 552 9.56 38.89 40.02
N ASP A 553 10.42 39.43 40.89
CA ASP A 553 10.01 40.27 42.01
C ASP A 553 9.35 41.56 41.52
N GLN A 554 9.86 42.15 40.41
CA GLN A 554 9.29 43.36 39.81
C GLN A 554 7.90 43.13 39.16
N TYR A 555 7.73 42.06 38.39
CA TYR A 555 6.54 41.90 37.52
C TYR A 555 5.51 40.89 38.04
N VAL A 556 5.92 39.90 38.84
CA VAL A 556 5.02 38.89 39.42
C VAL A 556 4.77 39.16 40.90
N GLY A 557 5.82 39.53 41.64
CA GLY A 557 5.74 39.92 43.05
C GLY A 557 5.28 38.80 44.00
N ASP A 558 5.73 37.56 43.77
CA ASP A 558 5.34 36.36 44.54
C ASP A 558 6.58 35.53 44.90
N ASP A 559 6.74 35.12 46.17
CA ASP A 559 7.92 34.41 46.72
C ASP A 559 8.05 32.94 46.25
N ARG A 560 7.38 32.57 45.16
CA ARG A 560 7.24 31.20 44.69
C ARG A 560 8.24 30.80 43.59
N LEU A 561 9.27 31.61 43.33
CA LEU A 561 10.32 31.29 42.37
C LEU A 561 11.44 30.48 43.05
N VAL A 562 11.61 29.23 42.60
CA VAL A 562 12.68 28.33 43.05
C VAL A 562 13.76 28.27 41.97
N ILE A 563 14.98 28.69 42.31
CA ILE A 563 16.13 28.59 41.41
C ILE A 563 16.88 27.29 41.72
N ILE A 564 16.90 26.36 40.76
CA ILE A 564 17.63 25.10 40.88
C ILE A 564 19.01 25.28 40.23
N PRO A 565 20.12 25.17 40.99
CA PRO A 565 21.46 25.31 40.42
C PRO A 565 21.77 24.17 39.44
N SER A 566 22.29 24.50 38.26
CA SER A 566 22.75 23.52 37.28
C SER A 566 24.19 23.81 36.83
N PRO A 567 25.19 23.41 37.63
CA PRO A 567 26.60 23.73 37.38
C PRO A 567 27.13 23.15 36.06
N TYR A 568 26.54 22.04 35.60
CA TYR A 568 26.91 21.36 34.36
C TYR A 568 26.04 21.76 33.15
N ARG A 569 25.22 22.81 33.27
CA ARG A 569 24.35 23.32 32.20
C ARG A 569 23.34 22.30 31.65
N HIS A 570 22.98 21.31 32.46
CA HIS A 570 21.92 20.35 32.12
C HIS A 570 20.56 20.93 32.50
N LEU A 571 19.64 21.03 31.54
CA LEU A 571 18.28 21.51 31.81
C LEU A 571 17.37 20.39 32.32
N MET A 572 17.49 19.16 31.79
CA MET A 572 16.55 18.07 32.09
C MET A 572 16.81 17.40 33.42
N ALA A 573 18.07 17.08 33.71
CA ALA A 573 18.42 16.29 34.90
C ALA A 573 17.97 16.96 36.21
N PRO A 574 18.21 18.27 36.43
CA PRO A 574 17.78 18.93 37.67
C PRO A 574 16.26 19.02 37.82
N ILE A 575 15.54 19.28 36.72
CA ILE A 575 14.07 19.30 36.72
C ILE A 575 13.53 17.91 37.07
N ARG A 576 14.07 16.87 36.43
CA ARG A 576 13.65 15.49 36.68
C ARG A 576 13.92 15.07 38.12
N GLU A 577 15.08 15.41 38.67
CA GLU A 577 15.44 15.12 40.05
C GLU A 577 14.52 15.83 41.05
N TYR A 578 14.23 17.11 40.81
CA TYR A 578 13.28 17.88 41.61
C TYR A 578 11.88 17.26 41.59
N VAL A 579 11.37 16.92 40.40
CA VAL A 579 10.05 16.27 40.24
C VAL A 579 10.03 14.91 40.92
N MET A 580 11.10 14.11 40.82
CA MET A 580 11.18 12.82 41.50
C MET A 580 11.19 12.95 43.02
N ASN A 581 11.87 13.95 43.57
CA ASN A 581 11.84 14.23 45.01
C ASN A 581 10.44 14.67 45.46
N LEU A 582 9.78 15.54 44.68
CA LEU A 582 8.42 15.98 44.97
C LEU A 582 7.41 14.82 44.95
N LEU A 583 7.55 13.88 44.00
CA LEU A 583 6.72 12.66 43.91
C LEU A 583 6.99 11.68 45.06
N ARG A 584 8.20 11.67 45.63
CA ARG A 584 8.55 10.86 46.81
C ARG A 584 7.99 11.47 48.09
N GLU A 585 8.04 12.78 48.21
CA GLU A 585 7.48 13.53 49.33
C GLU A 585 5.94 13.51 49.34
N ASN A 586 5.31 13.44 48.16
CA ASN A 586 3.87 13.45 47.99
C ASN A 586 3.39 12.20 47.23
N PRO A 587 3.24 11.04 47.90
CA PRO A 587 2.98 9.77 47.25
C PRO A 587 1.61 9.66 46.56
N THR A 588 0.71 10.61 46.76
CA THR A 588 -0.63 10.63 46.14
C THR A 588 -0.84 11.83 45.24
N ALA A 589 0.12 12.75 45.15
CA ALA A 589 -0.05 13.96 44.36
C ALA A 589 0.30 13.73 42.88
N ILE A 590 -0.42 14.42 42.00
CA ILE A 590 -0.10 14.58 40.59
C ILE A 590 0.75 15.84 40.45
N VAL A 591 1.92 15.71 39.81
CA VAL A 591 2.77 16.86 39.50
C VAL A 591 2.40 17.39 38.13
N HIS A 592 1.89 18.62 38.08
CA HIS A 592 1.45 19.28 36.86
C HIS A 592 2.51 20.29 36.38
N ILE A 593 3.19 20.00 35.28
CA ILE A 593 4.24 20.85 34.74
C ILE A 593 3.67 21.73 33.64
N VAL A 594 3.74 23.05 33.83
CA VAL A 594 3.32 24.06 32.86
C VAL A 594 4.55 24.64 32.18
N MET A 595 4.54 24.64 30.84
CA MET A 595 5.65 25.16 30.05
C MET A 595 5.15 26.01 28.88
N GLY A 596 5.90 27.06 28.57
CA GLY A 596 5.62 27.92 27.43
C GLY A 596 6.13 27.32 26.13
N HIS A 597 5.38 27.49 25.06
CA HIS A 597 5.83 27.14 23.70
C HIS A 597 5.53 28.30 22.75
N LEU A 598 6.58 28.83 22.11
CA LEU A 598 6.41 29.88 21.12
C LEU A 598 5.78 29.27 19.86
N ALA A 599 4.58 29.74 19.51
CA ALA A 599 3.86 29.34 18.31
C ALA A 599 4.05 30.42 17.25
N MET A 600 4.65 30.03 16.12
CA MET A 600 4.93 30.91 14.98
C MET A 600 4.00 30.62 13.81
N ASP A 601 3.87 31.59 12.90
CA ASP A 601 2.92 31.51 11.77
C ASP A 601 3.37 30.56 10.63
N SER A 602 4.64 30.11 10.61
CA SER A 602 5.19 29.27 9.54
C SER A 602 6.03 28.12 10.08
N VAL A 603 6.02 26.98 9.39
CA VAL A 603 6.82 25.79 9.73
C VAL A 603 8.33 26.10 9.67
N PHE A 604 8.76 26.95 8.73
CA PHE A 604 10.17 27.34 8.62
C PHE A 604 10.62 28.22 9.79
N THR A 605 9.79 29.20 10.18
CA THR A 605 10.08 30.03 11.36
C THR A 605 9.96 29.22 12.65
N GLN A 606 8.99 28.30 12.74
CA GLN A 606 8.88 27.37 13.86
C GLN A 606 10.13 26.48 14.01
N ALA A 607 10.73 26.02 12.91
CA ALA A 607 11.95 25.22 12.94
C ALA A 607 13.20 26.01 13.40
N LEU A 608 13.20 27.33 13.15
CA LEU A 608 14.26 28.23 13.61
C LEU A 608 14.16 28.57 15.11
N HIS A 609 12.98 28.38 15.71
CA HIS A 609 12.77 28.62 17.14
C HIS A 609 12.87 27.31 17.94
N GLN A 610 13.50 27.41 19.11
CA GLN A 610 14.08 26.29 19.85
C GLN A 610 13.05 25.23 20.27
N ASN A 611 13.34 23.96 19.95
CA ASN A 611 12.51 22.79 20.18
C ASN A 611 12.63 22.20 21.61
N SER A 612 13.03 23.04 22.58
CA SER A 612 13.30 22.64 23.97
C SER A 612 12.10 21.96 24.62
N SER A 613 10.88 22.36 24.21
CA SER A 613 9.63 21.79 24.72
C SER A 613 9.44 20.32 24.34
N LEU A 614 9.90 19.90 23.16
CA LEU A 614 9.79 18.52 22.70
C LEU A 614 10.75 17.60 23.47
N ILE A 615 11.98 18.07 23.73
CA ILE A 615 12.99 17.35 24.53
C ILE A 615 12.53 17.22 25.99
N LEU A 616 12.00 18.31 26.57
CA LEU A 616 11.40 18.33 27.90
C LEU A 616 10.24 17.35 28.02
N ASN A 617 9.32 17.38 27.07
CA ASN A 617 8.16 16.49 27.07
C ASN A 617 8.63 15.04 27.03
N LEU A 618 9.50 14.66 26.08
CA LEU A 618 10.07 13.30 25.99
C LEU A 618 10.80 12.85 27.26
N GLY A 619 11.52 13.75 27.94
CA GLY A 619 12.25 13.45 29.17
C GLY A 619 11.35 13.27 30.40
N LEU A 620 10.17 13.89 30.40
CA LEU A 620 9.24 13.89 31.53
C LEU A 620 8.10 12.87 31.35
N THR A 621 7.76 12.45 30.13
CA THR A 621 6.66 11.50 29.87
C THR A 621 6.91 10.11 30.49
N GLY A 622 8.17 9.79 30.85
CA GLY A 622 8.52 8.53 31.49
C GLY A 622 8.27 8.48 33.00
N LEU A 623 7.80 9.56 33.63
CA LEU A 623 7.48 9.62 35.05
C LEU A 623 5.98 9.38 35.28
N GLU A 624 5.66 8.47 36.20
CA GLU A 624 4.28 8.24 36.62
C GLU A 624 3.72 9.46 37.36
N ARG A 625 2.44 9.78 37.10
CA ARG A 625 1.70 10.91 37.72
C ARG A 625 2.27 12.30 37.43
N VAL A 626 3.02 12.44 36.33
CA VAL A 626 3.46 13.74 35.83
C VAL A 626 2.64 14.11 34.61
N VAL A 627 1.96 15.25 34.68
CA VAL A 627 1.15 15.79 33.58
C VAL A 627 1.84 17.03 33.05
N VAL A 628 2.15 17.06 31.75
CA VAL A 628 2.76 18.22 31.11
C VAL A 628 1.71 18.99 30.32
N THR A 629 1.62 20.31 30.54
CA THR A 629 0.74 21.21 29.79
C THR A 629 1.56 22.29 29.10
N ILE A 630 1.33 22.41 27.81
CA ILE A 630 1.99 23.39 26.96
C ILE A 630 1.07 24.58 26.77
N VAL A 631 1.52 25.77 27.19
CA VAL A 631 0.84 27.04 26.98
C VAL A 631 1.41 27.70 25.72
N PRO A 632 0.64 27.78 24.61
CA PRO A 632 1.12 28.42 23.40
C PRO A 632 1.21 29.93 23.58
N LEU A 633 2.37 30.50 23.24
CA LEU A 633 2.60 31.94 23.17
C LEU A 633 2.64 32.34 21.69
N GLN A 634 1.63 33.08 21.24
CA GLN A 634 1.66 33.73 19.94
C GLN A 634 2.21 35.16 20.10
N VAL A 635 3.21 35.52 19.30
CA VAL A 635 3.72 36.89 19.24
C VAL A 635 2.73 37.73 18.43
N ARG A 636 1.84 38.46 19.12
CA ARG A 636 0.97 39.44 18.46
C ARG A 636 1.85 40.57 17.90
N HIS A 637 1.76 40.80 16.59
CA HIS A 637 2.08 42.11 16.02
C HIS A 637 0.79 42.92 16.16
N ASP A 638 0.83 43.97 16.98
CA ASP A 638 -0.33 44.80 17.28
C ASP A 638 -0.86 45.49 16.01
N GLU A 639 -2.06 45.12 15.57
CA GLU A 639 -3.09 46.05 15.09
C GLU A 639 -4.46 45.50 15.53
N GLU A 640 -5.16 46.30 16.35
CA GLU A 640 -6.60 46.25 16.69
C GLU A 640 -7.23 44.90 17.10
N GLY A 641 -7.39 44.70 18.42
CA GLY A 641 -8.69 44.46 19.09
C GLY A 641 -9.70 43.39 18.62
N GLY A 642 -9.46 42.57 17.60
CA GLY A 642 -10.48 41.74 16.95
C GLY A 642 -10.00 40.34 16.58
N GLU A 643 -10.89 39.37 16.82
CA GLU A 643 -10.82 37.94 16.47
C GLU A 643 -9.67 37.10 17.07
N VAL A 644 -10.05 35.93 17.59
CA VAL A 644 -9.12 34.86 17.97
C VAL A 644 -8.30 34.49 16.75
N ASN A 645 -6.97 34.55 16.84
CA ASN A 645 -6.08 34.18 15.74
C ASN A 645 -6.16 32.65 15.52
N LEU A 646 -7.05 32.24 14.63
CA LEU A 646 -7.24 30.86 14.20
C LEU A 646 -6.05 30.50 13.30
N ASN A 647 -5.12 29.70 13.85
CA ASN A 647 -3.96 29.16 13.13
C ASN A 647 -4.25 28.80 11.66
N VAL A 648 -3.20 28.92 10.82
CA VAL A 648 -3.19 28.68 9.36
C VAL A 648 -3.86 27.37 8.93
N MET A 649 -3.92 26.35 9.79
CA MET A 649 -4.57 25.06 9.47
C MET A 649 -6.11 25.08 9.52
N THR A 650 -6.77 26.10 10.04
CA THR A 650 -8.20 26.05 10.32
C THR A 650 -9.03 27.26 9.90
N GLY A 651 -8.43 28.42 9.66
CA GLY A 651 -9.20 29.65 9.42
C GLY A 651 -9.87 29.73 8.05
N ASN A 652 -9.09 30.00 7.01
CA ASN A 652 -9.65 30.48 5.74
C ASN A 652 -10.03 29.37 4.78
N ASP A 653 -9.23 28.29 4.69
CA ASP A 653 -9.52 27.17 3.80
C ASP A 653 -10.73 26.36 4.28
N LEU A 654 -10.90 26.17 5.59
CA LEU A 654 -12.08 25.49 6.14
C LEU A 654 -13.33 26.38 6.13
N ARG A 655 -13.23 27.69 6.42
CA ARG A 655 -14.36 28.62 6.25
C ARG A 655 -14.81 28.65 4.80
N ARG A 656 -13.90 28.75 3.84
CA ARG A 656 -14.22 28.71 2.40
C ARG A 656 -14.80 27.37 1.98
N ALA A 657 -14.22 26.24 2.42
CA ALA A 657 -14.79 24.93 2.15
C ALA A 657 -16.21 24.78 2.74
N ARG A 658 -16.47 25.35 3.92
CA ARG A 658 -17.80 25.37 4.55
C ARG A 658 -18.77 26.28 3.79
N GLN A 659 -18.34 27.45 3.33
CA GLN A 659 -19.16 28.34 2.51
C GLN A 659 -19.50 27.73 1.14
N GLU A 660 -18.52 27.08 0.49
CA GLU A 660 -18.74 26.31 -0.74
C GLU A 660 -19.70 25.13 -0.49
N TRP A 661 -19.63 24.51 0.70
CA TRP A 661 -20.52 23.45 1.12
C TRP A 661 -21.96 23.95 1.30
N GLU A 662 -22.17 25.05 2.03
CA GLU A 662 -23.49 25.66 2.21
C GLU A 662 -24.09 26.13 0.88
N ALA A 663 -23.27 26.67 -0.03
CA ALA A 663 -23.71 27.08 -1.35
C ALA A 663 -24.17 25.90 -2.22
N LYS A 664 -23.44 24.77 -2.20
CA LYS A 664 -23.83 23.55 -2.92
C LYS A 664 -25.08 22.91 -2.32
N GLU A 665 -25.24 22.95 -1.00
CA GLU A 665 -26.41 22.41 -0.32
C GLU A 665 -27.66 23.22 -0.66
N ARG A 666 -27.56 24.56 -0.69
CA ARG A 666 -28.63 25.45 -1.17
C ARG A 666 -28.99 25.17 -2.63
N GLN A 667 -28.00 25.04 -3.53
CA GLN A 667 -28.26 24.70 -4.94
C GLN A 667 -28.95 23.35 -5.10
N GLN A 668 -28.57 22.32 -4.33
CA GLN A 668 -29.24 21.02 -4.38
C GLN A 668 -30.65 21.06 -3.78
N ALA A 669 -30.87 21.83 -2.72
CA ALA A 669 -32.18 22.03 -2.12
C ALA A 669 -33.13 22.78 -3.07
N ASP A 670 -32.62 23.79 -3.76
CA ASP A 670 -33.36 24.58 -4.75
C ASP A 670 -33.68 23.74 -6.01
N ALA A 671 -32.74 22.94 -6.49
CA ALA A 671 -32.98 21.99 -7.58
C ALA A 671 -34.08 20.96 -7.23
N LYS A 672 -34.07 20.41 -6.01
CA LYS A 672 -35.12 19.50 -5.54
C LYS A 672 -36.49 20.19 -5.36
N ARG A 673 -36.51 21.47 -5.01
CA ARG A 673 -37.75 22.27 -4.94
C ARG A 673 -38.31 22.55 -6.33
N ALA A 674 -37.46 22.88 -7.30
CA ALA A 674 -37.85 23.08 -8.69
C ALA A 674 -38.47 21.79 -9.29
N GLU A 675 -37.87 20.63 -9.01
CA GLU A 675 -38.36 19.33 -9.50
C GLU A 675 -39.72 18.92 -8.89
N LYS A 676 -40.00 19.31 -7.63
CA LYS A 676 -41.33 19.12 -7.01
C LYS A 676 -42.41 20.04 -7.56
N SER A 677 -42.05 21.21 -8.09
CA SER A 677 -43.01 22.18 -8.66
C SER A 677 -43.50 21.81 -10.07
N HIS A 678 -42.85 20.85 -10.74
CA HIS A 678 -43.12 20.46 -12.13
C HIS A 678 -43.86 19.12 -12.30
N ARG A 679 -44.45 18.56 -11.23
CA ARG A 679 -45.38 17.41 -11.39
C ARG A 679 -46.78 17.91 -11.79
N PRO A 680 -47.34 17.47 -12.94
CA PRO A 680 -48.70 17.84 -13.31
C PRO A 680 -49.71 17.18 -12.37
N PRO A 681 -50.88 17.79 -12.12
CA PRO A 681 -51.88 17.26 -11.21
C PRO A 681 -52.44 15.93 -11.72
N PRO A 682 -52.83 15.00 -10.82
CA PRO A 682 -53.38 13.71 -11.22
C PRO A 682 -54.73 13.91 -11.94
N GLY A 683 -54.84 13.41 -13.16
CA GLY A 683 -56.02 13.53 -14.01
C GLY A 683 -57.27 12.90 -13.38
N LYS A 684 -58.37 13.66 -13.42
CA LYS A 684 -59.73 13.18 -13.12
C LYS A 684 -60.10 12.05 -14.10
N LYS A 685 -60.46 10.89 -13.57
CA LYS A 685 -61.18 9.85 -14.33
C LYS A 685 -62.54 10.41 -14.75
N ALA A 686 -62.77 10.51 -16.05
CA ALA A 686 -64.09 10.75 -16.63
C ALA A 686 -64.85 9.43 -16.73
N SER A 687 -66.12 9.50 -16.31
CA SER A 687 -67.16 8.48 -16.40
C SER A 687 -67.78 8.43 -17.81
N GLY A 688 -68.05 7.22 -18.31
CA GLY A 688 -69.19 6.86 -19.16
C GLY A 688 -69.18 7.29 -20.63
N LEU A 689 -68.94 6.37 -21.56
CA LEU A 689 -69.93 5.54 -22.26
C LEU A 689 -69.21 4.50 -23.13
#